data_AF-A0A2X0NG16-F1
#
_entry.id   AF-A0A2X0NG16-F1
#
_cell.length_a   1.000
_cell.length_b   1.000
_cell.length_c   1.000
_cell.angle_alpha   90.00
_cell.angle_beta   90.00
_cell.angle_gamma   90.00
#
_symmetry.space_group_name_H-M   'P 1'
#
loop_
_entity.id
_entity.type
_entity.pdbx_description
1 polymer ?
#
loop_
_entity_poly.entity_id
_entity_poly.type
_entity_poly.pdbx_seq_one_letter_code
_entity_poly.pdbx_strand_id
1 'polypeptide(L)'
;MATHDLFFYGTLVHPKILARVTGHSGASLTTCDALLPNHTRHHVIGEDYPAVVSLSLGRAIIGRELTAEDSRVQGSLVRGLTDQDIAYLDEFEGDEYVRTQVQVVPSLDPSVTPVTAETYIWIAPASRLTPSLWNFQDFLQQSAHRWVGETGKSNEYYGEVDRRRAMGGHITPKETEGHEYEQFGTAFGKKWWNFQEGYLNLNHGSYGVAPRPVVDSFRAYQDESNSNPDRFMRMTYTPELFRLRGRLSELINCDTSDIVMVANATSGVNTVLRSLTTQWQKGDKLLYFSTTIYNACSASLQWIVDSHPHLSLSLLPVPVAYPLSHASLISTLKSTIATANKEGGGKIRLALFDAISSNPGVVVPWREIVSVCQKEGILSLVDAAHEIGQMPVDLRTAKPDFWVSNCHKWLMCHRGAAVLYVDKKHQPLIHSIPTGHYYRTSPITPQDFQNEFDWNGTIDCSAFLSVHAVLDFRRNICGGEERITKYCHQLAVEAGKVVAKGLGTEVMQNQDLEKDGDLIANMVSSALELASVSHIKQPDNLSLQVNVRLPLNASTDSSLTDSEHHALLIKKLTWLHQQQFADGFTFVPAFIHDKKPWIRLSAQVYNGLSEFEAIVPLLKGLCERVNKGDWEEKDPEEVAKEEGVDLVKE
;
A
#
# COMPACT_ATOMS: atom_id res chain seq x y z
N MET A 1 -33.87 -8.70 -13.80
CA MET A 1 -32.75 -9.19 -12.97
C MET A 1 -31.80 -9.88 -13.92
N ALA A 2 -30.50 -9.61 -13.82
CA ALA A 2 -29.53 -10.35 -14.61
C ALA A 2 -29.56 -11.82 -14.16
N THR A 3 -29.36 -12.73 -15.12
CA THR A 3 -29.27 -14.17 -14.85
C THR A 3 -27.88 -14.63 -15.26
N HIS A 4 -27.24 -15.40 -14.41
CA HIS A 4 -25.88 -15.90 -14.57
C HIS A 4 -25.88 -17.40 -14.81
N ASP A 5 -24.93 -17.85 -15.63
CA ASP A 5 -24.71 -19.24 -15.98
C ASP A 5 -23.32 -19.65 -15.45
N LEU A 6 -23.28 -20.54 -14.45
CA LEU A 6 -22.05 -20.97 -13.80
C LEU A 6 -21.80 -22.46 -13.97
N PHE A 7 -20.55 -22.83 -14.23
CA PHE A 7 -20.07 -24.19 -14.19
C PHE A 7 -19.46 -24.50 -12.82
N PHE A 8 -19.96 -25.53 -12.15
CA PHE A 8 -19.41 -26.04 -10.90
C PHE A 8 -18.73 -27.36 -11.12
N TYR A 9 -17.60 -27.58 -10.44
CA TYR A 9 -16.78 -28.79 -10.58
C TYR A 9 -16.35 -29.40 -9.25
N GLY A 10 -16.67 -28.76 -8.13
CA GLY A 10 -16.30 -29.20 -6.78
C GLY A 10 -17.49 -29.65 -5.95
N THR A 11 -17.50 -29.28 -4.68
CA THR A 11 -18.57 -29.62 -3.74
C THR A 11 -19.93 -29.07 -4.18
N LEU A 12 -19.96 -27.89 -4.83
CA LEU A 12 -21.16 -27.25 -5.35
C LEU A 12 -21.85 -28.00 -6.51
N VAL A 13 -21.21 -29.02 -7.09
CA VAL A 13 -21.91 -29.95 -7.99
C VAL A 13 -23.04 -30.69 -7.25
N HIS A 14 -22.92 -30.86 -5.93
CA HIS A 14 -23.94 -31.51 -5.12
C HIS A 14 -25.14 -30.57 -4.88
N PRO A 15 -26.37 -30.93 -5.33
CA PRO A 15 -27.53 -30.02 -5.29
C PRO A 15 -27.89 -29.49 -3.91
N LYS A 16 -27.74 -30.32 -2.85
CA LYS A 16 -28.02 -29.87 -1.48
C LYS A 16 -27.00 -28.85 -0.94
N ILE A 17 -25.75 -28.91 -1.41
CA ILE A 17 -24.71 -27.94 -1.00
C ILE A 17 -24.99 -26.62 -1.71
N LEU A 18 -25.22 -26.67 -3.02
CA LEU A 18 -25.60 -25.49 -3.80
C LEU A 18 -26.87 -24.82 -3.26
N ALA A 19 -27.92 -25.58 -2.95
CA ALA A 19 -29.15 -25.06 -2.35
C ALA A 19 -28.91 -24.43 -0.96
N ARG A 20 -27.99 -24.99 -0.17
CA ARG A 20 -27.61 -24.43 1.13
C ARG A 20 -26.88 -23.10 0.97
N VAL A 21 -25.95 -23.01 0.01
CA VAL A 21 -25.14 -21.80 -0.27
C VAL A 21 -25.94 -20.69 -0.93
N THR A 22 -26.82 -21.00 -1.87
CA THR A 22 -27.72 -20.02 -2.50
C THR A 22 -28.91 -19.65 -1.59
N GLY A 23 -29.28 -20.51 -0.66
CA GLY A 23 -30.35 -20.24 0.31
C GLY A 23 -31.75 -20.51 -0.21
N HIS A 24 -31.87 -21.16 -1.38
CA HIS A 24 -33.14 -21.59 -1.95
C HIS A 24 -33.03 -22.99 -2.57
N SER A 25 -34.17 -23.63 -2.82
CA SER A 25 -34.22 -25.01 -3.35
C SER A 25 -33.75 -25.17 -4.80
N GLY A 26 -33.47 -24.06 -5.50
CA GLY A 26 -33.04 -24.07 -6.90
C GLY A 26 -34.15 -24.45 -7.88
N ALA A 27 -35.42 -24.35 -7.49
CA ALA A 27 -36.57 -24.74 -8.33
C ALA A 27 -36.67 -23.93 -9.65
N SER A 28 -36.05 -22.75 -9.71
CA SER A 28 -35.94 -21.91 -10.91
C SER A 28 -34.66 -22.16 -11.72
N LEU A 29 -33.73 -22.97 -11.22
CA LEU A 29 -32.44 -23.22 -11.87
C LEU A 29 -32.56 -24.38 -12.86
N THR A 30 -31.86 -24.26 -13.99
CA THR A 30 -31.70 -25.36 -14.94
C THR A 30 -30.29 -25.91 -14.85
N THR A 31 -30.13 -27.22 -14.68
CA THR A 31 -28.82 -27.86 -14.55
C THR A 31 -28.61 -28.93 -15.62
N CYS A 32 -27.39 -29.06 -16.12
CA CYS A 32 -26.99 -30.18 -16.97
C CYS A 32 -25.55 -30.62 -16.65
N ASP A 33 -25.21 -31.86 -16.98
CA ASP A 33 -23.82 -32.30 -16.98
C ASP A 33 -23.03 -31.53 -18.03
N ALA A 34 -21.78 -31.23 -17.70
CA ALA A 34 -20.93 -30.42 -18.56
C ALA A 34 -19.45 -30.76 -18.40
N LEU A 35 -18.67 -30.40 -19.43
CA LEU A 35 -17.22 -30.52 -19.45
C LEU A 35 -16.58 -29.14 -19.59
N LEU A 36 -15.59 -28.86 -18.73
CA LEU A 36 -14.69 -27.73 -18.87
C LEU A 36 -13.38 -28.21 -19.53
N PRO A 37 -13.14 -27.89 -20.81
CA PRO A 37 -11.93 -28.28 -21.52
C PRO A 37 -10.70 -27.49 -21.07
N ASN A 38 -9.50 -28.04 -21.32
CA ASN A 38 -8.20 -27.38 -21.09
C ASN A 38 -7.93 -26.99 -19.62
N HIS A 39 -8.47 -27.77 -18.70
CA HIS A 39 -8.28 -27.58 -17.26
C HIS A 39 -8.08 -28.94 -16.57
N THR A 40 -7.42 -28.91 -15.42
CA THR A 40 -7.25 -30.07 -14.53
C THR A 40 -7.84 -29.75 -13.16
N ARG A 41 -8.31 -30.77 -12.44
CA ARG A 41 -8.93 -30.63 -11.12
C ARG A 41 -8.11 -31.37 -10.06
N HIS A 42 -7.58 -30.67 -9.07
CA HIS A 42 -6.61 -31.18 -8.10
C HIS A 42 -7.18 -31.20 -6.69
N HIS A 43 -6.63 -32.08 -5.84
CA HIS A 43 -6.87 -31.98 -4.40
C HIS A 43 -6.12 -30.77 -3.84
N VAL A 44 -6.80 -30.04 -2.95
CA VAL A 44 -6.19 -29.04 -2.08
C VAL A 44 -5.74 -29.76 -0.80
N ILE A 45 -4.49 -29.55 -0.38
CA ILE A 45 -3.91 -30.20 0.80
C ILE A 45 -4.74 -29.86 2.03
N GLY A 46 -5.25 -30.90 2.71
CA GLY A 46 -6.02 -30.76 3.96
C GLY A 46 -7.51 -30.50 3.77
N GLU A 47 -7.99 -30.32 2.54
CA GLU A 47 -9.35 -29.88 2.25
C GLU A 47 -10.17 -30.93 1.49
N ASP A 48 -11.50 -30.87 1.67
CA ASP A 48 -12.45 -31.74 0.96
C ASP A 48 -12.82 -31.20 -0.43
N TYR A 49 -12.58 -29.91 -0.67
CA TYR A 49 -12.90 -29.24 -1.93
C TYR A 49 -11.73 -29.25 -2.91
N PRO A 50 -11.99 -29.22 -4.23
CA PRO A 50 -10.94 -29.23 -5.23
C PRO A 50 -10.54 -27.84 -5.73
N ALA A 51 -9.37 -27.77 -6.34
CA ALA A 51 -8.93 -26.64 -7.15
C ALA A 51 -9.02 -26.98 -8.64
N VAL A 52 -9.50 -26.05 -9.48
CA VAL A 52 -9.33 -26.13 -10.94
C VAL A 52 -8.31 -25.12 -11.41
N VAL A 53 -7.36 -25.60 -12.20
CA VAL A 53 -6.28 -24.81 -12.81
C VAL A 53 -6.21 -25.04 -14.31
N SER A 54 -5.53 -24.15 -15.03
CA SER A 54 -5.28 -24.32 -16.46
C SER A 54 -4.48 -25.59 -16.75
N LEU A 55 -4.67 -26.18 -17.94
CA LEU A 55 -3.97 -27.40 -18.34
C LEU A 55 -2.43 -27.26 -18.30
N SER A 56 -1.90 -26.06 -18.56
CA SER A 56 -0.45 -25.81 -18.49
C SER A 56 0.08 -25.92 -17.06
N LEU A 57 -0.59 -25.30 -16.09
CA LEU A 57 -0.22 -25.40 -14.68
C LEU A 57 -0.44 -26.82 -14.14
N GLY A 58 -1.56 -27.46 -14.52
CA GLY A 58 -1.84 -28.85 -14.18
C GLY A 58 -0.74 -29.82 -14.60
N ARG A 59 -0.21 -29.67 -15.83
CA ARG A 59 0.94 -30.47 -16.32
C ARG A 59 2.19 -30.28 -15.46
N ALA A 60 2.47 -29.05 -15.04
CA ALA A 60 3.62 -28.75 -14.18
C ALA A 60 3.48 -29.40 -12.80
N ILE A 61 2.27 -29.44 -12.23
CA ILE A 61 2.00 -30.06 -10.93
C ILE A 61 2.04 -31.59 -11.00
N ILE A 62 1.48 -32.19 -12.04
CA ILE A 62 1.30 -33.65 -12.17
C ILE A 62 2.60 -34.36 -12.58
N GLY A 63 3.47 -33.70 -13.37
CA GLY A 63 4.78 -34.24 -13.74
C GLY A 63 4.76 -35.51 -14.60
N ARG A 64 3.61 -35.89 -15.18
CA ARG A 64 3.44 -36.99 -16.15
C ARG A 64 2.61 -36.54 -17.35
N GLU A 65 2.64 -37.32 -18.43
CA GLU A 65 1.71 -37.13 -19.55
C GLU A 65 0.26 -37.28 -19.09
N LEU A 66 -0.60 -36.38 -19.59
CA LEU A 66 -2.03 -36.34 -19.29
C LEU A 66 -2.82 -36.97 -20.42
N THR A 67 -3.81 -37.78 -20.07
CA THR A 67 -4.77 -38.31 -21.03
C THR A 67 -5.75 -37.22 -21.50
N ALA A 68 -6.53 -37.52 -22.53
CA ALA A 68 -7.60 -36.62 -22.97
C ALA A 68 -8.69 -36.45 -21.89
N GLU A 69 -8.86 -37.42 -20.99
CA GLU A 69 -9.76 -37.35 -19.85
C GLU A 69 -9.18 -36.48 -18.74
N ASP A 70 -7.88 -36.63 -18.42
CA ASP A 70 -7.18 -35.78 -17.45
C ASP A 70 -7.23 -34.28 -17.81
N SER A 71 -7.35 -33.97 -19.12
CA SER A 71 -7.30 -32.61 -19.65
C SER A 71 -8.66 -31.90 -19.72
N ARG A 72 -9.70 -32.49 -19.10
CA ARG A 72 -11.06 -31.96 -19.05
C ARG A 72 -11.66 -32.20 -17.67
N VAL A 73 -12.37 -31.20 -17.15
CA VAL A 73 -13.02 -31.30 -15.85
C VAL A 73 -14.51 -31.55 -16.04
N GLN A 74 -15.02 -32.66 -15.51
CA GLN A 74 -16.45 -32.93 -15.47
C GLN A 74 -17.10 -32.21 -14.28
N GLY A 75 -18.24 -31.58 -14.54
CA GLY A 75 -19.01 -30.83 -13.56
C GLY A 75 -20.46 -30.62 -13.99
N SER A 76 -21.13 -29.64 -13.39
CA SER A 76 -22.50 -29.27 -13.71
C SER A 76 -22.57 -27.80 -14.14
N LEU A 77 -23.22 -27.55 -15.27
CA LEU A 77 -23.57 -26.21 -15.71
C LEU A 77 -24.95 -25.85 -15.17
N VAL A 78 -25.01 -24.78 -14.38
CA VAL A 78 -26.19 -24.27 -13.70
C VAL A 78 -26.56 -22.92 -14.30
N ARG A 79 -27.81 -22.78 -14.74
CA ARG A 79 -28.33 -21.58 -15.37
C ARG A 79 -29.44 -20.95 -14.57
N GLY A 80 -29.54 -19.63 -14.66
CA GLY A 80 -30.60 -18.84 -14.01
C GLY A 80 -30.27 -18.36 -12.60
N LEU A 81 -28.99 -18.27 -12.24
CA LEU A 81 -28.54 -17.72 -10.96
C LEU A 81 -28.76 -16.20 -10.92
N THR A 82 -29.21 -15.67 -9.80
CA THR A 82 -29.42 -14.24 -9.59
C THR A 82 -28.16 -13.55 -9.09
N ASP A 83 -28.10 -12.22 -9.16
CA ASP A 83 -27.00 -11.43 -8.57
C ASP A 83 -26.78 -11.75 -7.07
N GLN A 84 -27.87 -12.10 -6.36
CA GLN A 84 -27.80 -12.47 -4.95
C GLN A 84 -27.18 -13.87 -4.75
N ASP A 85 -27.49 -14.81 -5.63
CA ASP A 85 -26.89 -16.15 -5.59
C ASP A 85 -25.38 -16.05 -5.84
N ILE A 86 -25.00 -15.22 -6.81
CA ILE A 86 -23.62 -14.89 -7.16
C ILE A 86 -22.86 -14.33 -5.96
N ALA A 87 -23.45 -13.38 -5.22
CA ALA A 87 -22.81 -12.84 -4.02
C ALA A 87 -22.57 -13.91 -2.94
N TYR A 88 -23.50 -14.84 -2.74
CA TYR A 88 -23.32 -15.94 -1.78
C TYR A 88 -22.30 -16.97 -2.24
N LEU A 89 -22.21 -17.21 -3.55
CA LEU A 89 -21.23 -18.13 -4.13
C LEU A 89 -19.82 -17.55 -4.06
N ASP A 90 -19.64 -16.27 -4.36
CA ASP A 90 -18.34 -15.58 -4.24
C ASP A 90 -17.81 -15.61 -2.81
N GLU A 91 -18.70 -15.45 -1.84
CA GLU A 91 -18.37 -15.54 -0.43
C GLU A 91 -18.02 -16.97 0.01
N PHE A 92 -18.76 -17.97 -0.48
CA PHE A 92 -18.52 -19.36 -0.14
C PHE A 92 -17.19 -19.88 -0.72
N GLU A 93 -16.86 -19.50 -1.95
CA GLU A 93 -15.60 -19.91 -2.61
C GLU A 93 -14.40 -19.17 -2.00
N GLY A 94 -14.59 -17.95 -1.49
CA GLY A 94 -13.57 -17.21 -0.77
C GLY A 94 -12.49 -16.62 -1.68
N ASP A 95 -11.35 -16.26 -1.11
CA ASP A 95 -10.26 -15.54 -1.79
C ASP A 95 -9.22 -16.46 -2.45
N GLU A 96 -9.35 -17.78 -2.30
CA GLU A 96 -8.50 -18.76 -2.97
C GLU A 96 -8.85 -18.96 -4.45
N TYR A 97 -10.01 -18.45 -4.86
CA TYR A 97 -10.56 -18.58 -6.21
C TYR A 97 -10.89 -17.23 -6.83
N VAL A 98 -10.86 -17.17 -8.15
CA VAL A 98 -11.39 -16.05 -8.94
C VAL A 98 -12.51 -16.55 -9.84
N ARG A 99 -13.65 -15.85 -9.86
CA ARG A 99 -14.68 -16.12 -10.87
C ARG A 99 -14.24 -15.55 -12.21
N THR A 100 -14.26 -16.37 -13.26
CA THR A 100 -13.86 -15.97 -14.60
C THR A 100 -14.75 -16.61 -15.66
N GLN A 101 -14.82 -15.99 -16.84
CA GLN A 101 -15.54 -16.54 -17.98
C GLN A 101 -14.76 -17.66 -18.64
N VAL A 102 -15.46 -18.75 -18.95
CA VAL A 102 -14.93 -19.96 -19.57
C VAL A 102 -15.85 -20.47 -20.67
N GLN A 103 -15.29 -21.30 -21.56
CA GLN A 103 -16.05 -22.05 -22.56
C GLN A 103 -16.31 -23.45 -22.02
N VAL A 104 -17.58 -23.82 -21.88
CA VAL A 104 -18.03 -25.06 -21.25
C VAL A 104 -18.85 -25.86 -22.26
N VAL A 105 -18.58 -27.15 -22.40
CA VAL A 105 -19.39 -28.04 -23.24
C VAL A 105 -20.59 -28.51 -22.41
N PRO A 106 -21.84 -28.17 -22.76
CA PRO A 106 -23.03 -28.50 -21.96
C PRO A 106 -23.49 -29.95 -22.18
N SER A 107 -22.55 -30.88 -22.20
CA SER A 107 -22.75 -32.33 -22.38
C SER A 107 -21.47 -33.07 -21.99
N LEU A 108 -21.59 -34.36 -21.67
CA LEU A 108 -20.43 -35.26 -21.56
C LEU A 108 -19.90 -35.72 -22.93
N ASP A 109 -20.63 -35.44 -24.01
CA ASP A 109 -20.13 -35.57 -25.37
C ASP A 109 -19.30 -34.32 -25.76
N PRO A 110 -17.96 -34.45 -25.91
CA PRO A 110 -17.09 -33.31 -26.19
C PRO A 110 -17.28 -32.73 -27.61
N SER A 111 -18.08 -33.36 -28.48
CA SER A 111 -18.39 -32.84 -29.81
C SER A 111 -19.47 -31.75 -29.80
N VAL A 112 -20.19 -31.59 -28.68
CA VAL A 112 -21.21 -30.55 -28.52
C VAL A 112 -20.56 -29.17 -28.47
N THR A 113 -21.19 -28.18 -29.12
CA THR A 113 -20.70 -26.81 -29.18
C THR A 113 -20.58 -26.20 -27.78
N PRO A 114 -19.41 -25.65 -27.39
CA PRO A 114 -19.25 -24.96 -26.12
C PRO A 114 -20.15 -23.72 -26.00
N VAL A 115 -20.53 -23.40 -24.76
CA VAL A 115 -21.24 -22.17 -24.38
C VAL A 115 -20.39 -21.37 -23.40
N THR A 116 -20.56 -20.06 -23.39
CA THR A 116 -19.93 -19.19 -22.40
C THR A 116 -20.65 -19.32 -21.06
N ALA A 117 -19.89 -19.55 -20.00
CA ALA A 117 -20.35 -19.57 -18.61
C ALA A 117 -19.25 -18.99 -17.71
N GLU A 118 -19.54 -18.74 -16.45
CA GLU A 118 -18.54 -18.40 -15.45
C GLU A 118 -18.14 -19.63 -14.62
N THR A 119 -16.95 -19.64 -14.05
CA THR A 119 -16.51 -20.67 -13.11
C THR A 119 -15.49 -20.07 -12.15
N TYR A 120 -15.32 -20.68 -10.98
CA TYR A 120 -14.26 -20.34 -10.05
C TYR A 120 -12.94 -21.00 -10.50
N ILE A 121 -11.83 -20.27 -10.56
CA ILE A 121 -10.51 -20.81 -10.92
C ILE A 121 -9.57 -20.57 -9.75
N TRP A 122 -8.78 -21.57 -9.38
CA TRP A 122 -7.84 -21.50 -8.27
C TRP A 122 -6.73 -20.49 -8.56
N ILE A 123 -6.54 -19.54 -7.64
CA ILE A 123 -5.49 -18.51 -7.71
C ILE A 123 -4.51 -18.56 -6.55
N ALA A 124 -4.79 -19.34 -5.51
CA ALA A 124 -3.87 -19.57 -4.41
C ALA A 124 -2.61 -20.37 -4.86
N PRO A 125 -1.52 -20.41 -4.06
CA PRO A 125 -0.26 -21.02 -4.47
C PRO A 125 -0.41 -22.49 -4.90
N ALA A 126 0.20 -22.85 -6.04
CA ALA A 126 0.17 -24.22 -6.55
C ALA A 126 0.80 -25.26 -5.60
N SER A 127 1.62 -24.82 -4.64
CA SER A 127 2.18 -25.68 -3.58
C SER A 127 1.13 -26.25 -2.62
N ARG A 128 -0.08 -25.68 -2.59
CA ARG A 128 -1.24 -26.23 -1.86
C ARG A 128 -1.95 -27.34 -2.63
N LEU A 129 -1.56 -27.60 -3.88
CA LEU A 129 -2.21 -28.60 -4.72
C LEU A 129 -1.39 -29.88 -4.74
N THR A 130 -2.07 -31.02 -4.69
CA THR A 130 -1.40 -32.31 -4.86
C THR A 130 -1.27 -32.66 -6.35
N PRO A 131 -0.29 -33.51 -6.70
CA PRO A 131 -0.21 -34.12 -8.05
C PRO A 131 -1.37 -35.05 -8.37
N SER A 132 -2.23 -35.38 -7.40
CA SER A 132 -3.38 -36.27 -7.60
C SER A 132 -4.60 -35.47 -8.05
N LEU A 133 -5.27 -35.97 -9.09
CA LEU A 133 -6.52 -35.38 -9.56
C LEU A 133 -7.66 -35.71 -8.61
N TRP A 134 -8.51 -34.72 -8.34
CA TRP A 134 -9.68 -34.87 -7.47
C TRP A 134 -10.87 -35.40 -8.25
N ASN A 135 -11.57 -36.37 -7.67
CA ASN A 135 -12.75 -37.00 -8.24
C ASN A 135 -13.99 -36.76 -7.38
N PHE A 136 -15.08 -36.32 -8.02
CA PHE A 136 -16.36 -36.07 -7.36
C PHE A 136 -16.96 -37.34 -6.73
N GLN A 137 -16.76 -38.52 -7.33
CA GLN A 137 -17.26 -39.78 -6.76
C GLN A 137 -16.57 -40.13 -5.44
N ASP A 138 -15.27 -39.85 -5.33
CA ASP A 138 -14.52 -40.07 -4.10
C ASP A 138 -15.02 -39.13 -2.99
N PHE A 139 -15.29 -37.87 -3.33
CA PHE A 139 -15.94 -36.93 -2.42
C PHE A 139 -17.29 -37.42 -1.92
N LEU A 140 -18.16 -37.93 -2.81
CA LEU A 140 -19.46 -38.48 -2.41
C LEU A 140 -19.34 -39.63 -1.42
N GLN A 141 -18.34 -40.50 -1.59
CA GLN A 141 -18.13 -41.66 -0.72
C GLN A 141 -17.46 -41.29 0.61
N GLN A 142 -16.49 -40.40 0.60
CA GLN A 142 -15.57 -40.18 1.72
C GLN A 142 -15.88 -38.92 2.53
N SER A 143 -16.43 -37.88 1.90
CA SER A 143 -16.49 -36.55 2.50
C SER A 143 -17.89 -35.95 2.51
N ALA A 144 -18.79 -36.29 1.59
CA ALA A 144 -20.08 -35.61 1.45
C ALA A 144 -20.97 -35.63 2.71
N HIS A 145 -20.82 -36.63 3.59
CA HIS A 145 -21.52 -36.69 4.88
C HIS A 145 -21.12 -35.55 5.84
N ARG A 146 -19.92 -34.96 5.68
CA ARG A 146 -19.47 -33.77 6.42
C ARG A 146 -20.13 -32.49 5.90
N TRP A 147 -20.74 -32.54 4.71
CA TRP A 147 -21.34 -31.39 4.04
C TRP A 147 -22.86 -31.47 3.98
N VAL A 148 -23.46 -32.64 4.20
CA VAL A 148 -24.90 -32.90 4.02
C VAL A 148 -25.44 -33.76 5.16
N GLY A 149 -26.61 -33.41 5.72
CA GLY A 149 -27.27 -34.17 6.80
C GLY A 149 -27.11 -33.52 8.18
N GLU A 150 -27.38 -34.27 9.26
CA GLU A 150 -27.28 -33.75 10.65
C GLU A 150 -25.85 -33.35 11.02
N THR A 151 -24.85 -34.10 10.53
CA THR A 151 -23.41 -33.80 10.68
C THR A 151 -22.94 -32.60 9.86
N GLY A 152 -23.64 -32.24 8.78
CA GLY A 152 -23.33 -31.05 7.98
C GLY A 152 -23.71 -29.74 8.67
N LYS A 153 -24.61 -29.76 9.67
CA LYS A 153 -25.04 -28.54 10.38
C LYS A 153 -23.93 -27.90 11.22
N SER A 154 -22.91 -28.67 11.60
CA SER A 154 -21.76 -28.21 12.38
C SER A 154 -20.51 -27.95 11.52
N ASN A 155 -20.65 -27.91 10.19
CA ASN A 155 -19.51 -27.64 9.31
C ASN A 155 -19.17 -26.14 9.34
N GLU A 156 -17.92 -25.83 9.72
CA GLU A 156 -17.41 -24.46 9.89
C GLU A 156 -17.51 -23.62 8.61
N TYR A 157 -17.41 -24.23 7.43
CA TYR A 157 -17.59 -23.57 6.13
C TYR A 157 -19.01 -23.00 5.95
N TYR A 158 -20.03 -23.64 6.54
CA TYR A 158 -21.40 -23.09 6.53
C TYR A 158 -21.64 -22.06 7.64
N GLY A 159 -20.91 -22.14 8.74
CA GLY A 159 -21.06 -21.23 9.87
C GLY A 159 -20.78 -19.76 9.53
N GLU A 160 -19.98 -19.48 8.51
CA GLU A 160 -19.76 -18.13 7.97
C GLU A 160 -20.88 -17.69 7.04
N VAL A 161 -21.20 -18.51 6.04
CA VAL A 161 -22.24 -18.25 5.04
C VAL A 161 -23.62 -18.05 5.70
N ASP A 162 -23.96 -18.90 6.67
CA ASP A 162 -25.23 -18.80 7.39
C ASP A 162 -25.31 -17.55 8.30
N ARG A 163 -24.19 -17.17 8.94
CA ARG A 163 -24.12 -15.96 9.79
C ARG A 163 -24.25 -14.69 8.96
N ARG A 164 -23.56 -14.63 7.82
CA ARG A 164 -23.56 -13.45 6.93
C ARG A 164 -24.86 -13.29 6.15
N ARG A 165 -25.52 -14.41 5.81
CA ARG A 165 -26.91 -14.41 5.33
C ARG A 165 -27.87 -13.79 6.36
N ALA A 166 -27.70 -14.09 7.64
CA ALA A 166 -28.50 -13.48 8.70
C ALA A 166 -28.21 -11.96 8.89
N MET A 167 -27.10 -11.44 8.35
CA MET A 167 -26.65 -10.04 8.48
C MET A 167 -26.86 -9.20 7.21
N GLY A 168 -27.50 -9.72 6.17
CA GLY A 168 -27.82 -8.95 4.97
C GLY A 168 -26.61 -8.51 4.13
N GLY A 169 -25.48 -9.22 4.18
CA GLY A 169 -24.31 -8.93 3.34
C GLY A 169 -23.36 -7.83 3.85
N HIS A 170 -23.45 -7.44 5.13
CA HIS A 170 -22.47 -6.54 5.74
C HIS A 170 -21.23 -7.29 6.26
N ILE A 171 -20.05 -6.78 5.92
CA ILE A 171 -18.75 -7.33 6.27
C ILE A 171 -18.28 -6.75 7.61
N THR A 172 -18.00 -7.63 8.57
CA THR A 172 -16.99 -7.42 9.61
C THR A 172 -15.97 -8.54 9.46
N PRO A 173 -14.66 -8.25 9.34
CA PRO A 173 -13.63 -9.28 9.33
C PRO A 173 -13.73 -10.14 10.59
N LYS A 174 -13.67 -11.46 10.42
CA LYS A 174 -13.54 -12.39 11.54
C LYS A 174 -12.13 -12.24 12.09
N GLU A 175 -11.99 -11.93 13.39
CA GLU A 175 -10.75 -12.20 14.11
C GLU A 175 -10.48 -13.70 13.99
N THR A 176 -9.40 -14.09 13.33
CA THR A 176 -8.95 -15.49 13.27
C THR A 176 -8.37 -15.85 14.63
N GLU A 177 -9.22 -16.18 15.60
CA GLU A 177 -8.79 -16.88 16.81
C GLU A 177 -8.35 -18.30 16.40
N GLY A 178 -7.05 -18.61 16.55
CA GLY A 178 -6.52 -19.97 16.43
C GLY A 178 -5.39 -20.20 15.41
N HIS A 179 -5.06 -19.24 14.54
CA HIS A 179 -3.88 -19.34 13.68
C HIS A 179 -2.65 -18.74 14.36
N GLU A 180 -1.61 -19.56 14.62
CA GLU A 180 -0.29 -19.05 15.01
C GLU A 180 0.41 -18.45 13.79
N TYR A 181 0.41 -17.12 13.69
CA TYR A 181 1.19 -16.40 12.69
C TYR A 181 2.69 -16.46 13.00
N GLU A 182 3.52 -16.55 11.96
CA GLU A 182 4.98 -16.51 12.11
C GLU A 182 5.43 -15.26 12.88
N GLN A 183 6.37 -15.43 13.82
CA GLN A 183 6.91 -14.32 14.61
C GLN A 183 7.74 -13.40 13.71
N PHE A 184 7.45 -12.09 13.75
CA PHE A 184 8.23 -11.06 13.09
C PHE A 184 9.66 -10.94 13.66
N GLY A 185 10.57 -10.37 12.87
CA GLY A 185 11.97 -10.19 13.23
C GLY A 185 12.93 -10.68 12.14
N THR A 186 14.21 -10.79 12.49
CA THR A 186 15.31 -11.12 11.56
C THR A 186 15.08 -12.42 10.78
N ALA A 187 14.58 -13.47 11.46
CA ALA A 187 14.31 -14.76 10.81
C ALA A 187 13.18 -14.67 9.78
N PHE A 188 12.12 -13.92 10.12
CA PHE A 188 11.02 -13.59 9.19
C PHE A 188 11.55 -12.82 7.98
N GLY A 189 12.42 -11.84 8.22
CA GLY A 189 13.13 -11.08 7.19
C GLY A 189 13.93 -11.95 6.23
N LYS A 190 14.80 -12.82 6.75
CA LYS A 190 15.62 -13.73 5.94
C LYS A 190 14.78 -14.67 5.09
N LYS A 191 13.63 -15.11 5.59
CA LYS A 191 12.71 -15.98 4.86
C LYS A 191 12.03 -15.24 3.72
N TRP A 192 11.48 -14.06 3.99
CA TRP A 192 10.57 -13.39 3.06
C TRP A 192 11.20 -12.28 2.23
N TRP A 193 12.44 -11.84 2.50
CA TRP A 193 13.15 -10.83 1.70
C TRP A 193 14.45 -11.37 1.08
N ASN A 194 14.91 -10.68 0.04
CA ASN A 194 16.15 -10.95 -0.70
C ASN A 194 17.24 -9.92 -0.36
N PHE A 195 17.48 -9.66 0.93
CA PHE A 195 18.60 -8.78 1.31
C PHE A 195 19.94 -9.44 0.98
N GLN A 196 20.91 -8.62 0.58
CA GLN A 196 22.29 -9.07 0.49
C GLN A 196 22.78 -9.52 1.88
N GLU A 197 23.56 -10.59 1.93
CA GLU A 197 24.15 -11.06 3.19
C GLU A 197 24.99 -9.94 3.83
N GLY A 198 24.79 -9.71 5.13
CA GLY A 198 25.45 -8.63 5.88
C GLY A 198 24.82 -7.25 5.77
N TYR A 199 23.81 -7.04 4.91
CA TYR A 199 23.12 -5.76 4.78
C TYR A 199 21.94 -5.63 5.76
N LEU A 200 21.91 -4.51 6.50
CA LEU A 200 20.81 -4.12 7.38
C LEU A 200 19.99 -2.99 6.76
N ASN A 201 18.75 -3.30 6.38
CA ASN A 201 17.82 -2.27 5.90
C ASN A 201 17.12 -1.56 7.08
N LEU A 202 17.59 -0.36 7.43
CA LEU A 202 17.00 0.52 8.43
C LEU A 202 16.41 1.81 7.84
N ASN A 203 16.27 1.88 6.51
CA ASN A 203 15.70 3.02 5.79
C ASN A 203 14.57 2.59 4.84
N HIS A 204 13.69 1.70 5.33
CA HIS A 204 12.53 1.23 4.58
C HIS A 204 11.67 2.40 4.03
N GLY A 205 11.55 3.50 4.79
CA GLY A 205 10.72 4.64 4.42
C GLY A 205 11.13 5.38 3.14
N SER A 206 12.33 5.16 2.61
CA SER A 206 12.78 5.86 1.37
C SER A 206 12.27 5.19 0.10
N TYR A 207 12.59 3.91 -0.10
CA TYR A 207 12.24 3.19 -1.35
C TYR A 207 11.37 1.95 -1.13
N GLY A 208 11.18 1.55 0.13
CA GLY A 208 10.60 0.26 0.50
C GLY A 208 11.33 -0.94 -0.10
N VAL A 209 10.80 -2.13 0.17
CA VAL A 209 11.29 -3.37 -0.43
C VAL A 209 10.19 -4.43 -0.40
N ALA A 210 9.92 -5.01 -1.57
CA ALA A 210 8.92 -6.04 -1.73
C ALA A 210 9.39 -7.40 -1.18
N PRO A 211 8.54 -8.16 -0.46
CA PRO A 211 8.85 -9.53 -0.08
C PRO A 211 8.83 -10.45 -1.32
N ARG A 212 9.44 -11.63 -1.20
CA ARG A 212 9.59 -12.63 -2.26
C ARG A 212 8.28 -12.92 -3.01
N PRO A 213 7.13 -13.16 -2.35
CA PRO A 213 5.88 -13.45 -3.08
C PRO A 213 5.43 -12.30 -3.99
N VAL A 214 5.72 -11.06 -3.60
CA VAL A 214 5.40 -9.86 -4.41
C VAL A 214 6.36 -9.72 -5.58
N VAL A 215 7.65 -10.00 -5.37
CA VAL A 215 8.65 -10.04 -6.45
C VAL A 215 8.34 -11.14 -7.46
N ASP A 216 7.91 -12.30 -6.98
CA ASP A 216 7.55 -13.44 -7.83
C ASP A 216 6.27 -13.14 -8.64
N SER A 217 5.26 -12.53 -8.01
CA SER A 217 4.06 -12.05 -8.71
C SER A 217 4.39 -10.97 -9.75
N PHE A 218 5.25 -10.01 -9.41
CA PHE A 218 5.72 -9.00 -10.35
C PHE A 218 6.37 -9.65 -11.59
N ARG A 219 7.28 -10.61 -11.40
CA ARG A 219 7.92 -11.34 -12.51
C ARG A 219 6.93 -12.16 -13.33
N ALA A 220 5.96 -12.81 -12.68
CA ALA A 220 4.93 -13.57 -13.37
C ALA A 220 4.09 -12.70 -14.33
N TYR A 221 3.73 -11.47 -13.92
CA TYR A 221 3.05 -10.53 -14.81
C TYR A 221 3.93 -10.07 -15.97
N GLN A 222 5.24 -9.87 -15.74
CA GLN A 222 6.18 -9.57 -16.82
C GLN A 222 6.27 -10.72 -17.83
N ASP A 223 6.36 -11.96 -17.35
CA ASP A 223 6.40 -13.16 -18.20
C ASP A 223 5.09 -13.33 -18.98
N GLU A 224 3.94 -13.13 -18.35
CA GLU A 224 2.63 -13.18 -19.02
C GLU A 224 2.53 -12.09 -20.11
N SER A 225 2.88 -10.85 -19.77
CA SER A 225 2.89 -9.72 -20.70
C SER A 225 3.78 -9.98 -21.91
N ASN A 226 4.94 -10.62 -21.74
CA ASN A 226 5.84 -10.93 -22.86
C ASN A 226 5.42 -12.17 -23.66
N SER A 227 4.70 -13.10 -23.03
CA SER A 227 4.24 -14.32 -23.70
C SER A 227 3.14 -14.05 -24.73
N ASN A 228 2.26 -13.07 -24.47
CA ASN A 228 1.20 -12.64 -25.40
C ASN A 228 0.79 -11.19 -25.12
N PRO A 229 1.56 -10.20 -25.61
CA PRO A 229 1.38 -8.79 -25.27
C PRO A 229 -0.02 -8.25 -25.57
N ASP A 230 -0.56 -8.52 -26.76
CA ASP A 230 -1.89 -8.01 -27.13
C ASP A 230 -3.00 -8.57 -26.24
N ARG A 231 -2.95 -9.86 -25.90
CA ARG A 231 -3.91 -10.47 -24.98
C ARG A 231 -3.78 -9.85 -23.59
N PHE A 232 -2.56 -9.77 -23.07
CA PHE A 232 -2.34 -9.26 -21.72
C PHE A 232 -2.81 -7.81 -21.58
N MET A 233 -2.36 -6.92 -22.47
CA MET A 233 -2.68 -5.50 -22.39
C MET A 233 -4.18 -5.21 -22.62
N ARG A 234 -4.85 -5.98 -23.48
CA ARG A 234 -6.26 -5.71 -23.86
C ARG A 234 -7.29 -6.48 -23.05
N MET A 235 -6.93 -7.63 -22.49
CA MET A 235 -7.87 -8.55 -21.86
C MET A 235 -7.50 -8.91 -20.41
N THR A 236 -6.22 -8.91 -20.04
CA THR A 236 -5.80 -9.24 -18.66
C THR A 236 -5.67 -7.98 -17.80
N TYR A 237 -4.96 -6.95 -18.29
CA TYR A 237 -4.58 -5.80 -17.48
C TYR A 237 -5.79 -5.01 -16.93
N THR A 238 -6.76 -4.66 -17.77
CA THR A 238 -7.90 -3.82 -17.35
C THR A 238 -8.76 -4.48 -16.26
N PRO A 239 -9.17 -5.76 -16.37
CA PRO A 239 -9.87 -6.44 -15.27
C PRO A 239 -9.06 -6.52 -13.98
N GLU A 240 -7.76 -6.83 -14.06
CA GLU A 240 -6.89 -6.88 -12.87
C GLU A 240 -6.75 -5.51 -12.22
N LEU A 241 -6.62 -4.44 -13.01
CA LEU A 241 -6.56 -3.08 -12.49
C LEU A 241 -7.87 -2.66 -11.80
N PHE A 242 -9.03 -3.05 -12.33
CA PHE A 242 -10.32 -2.83 -11.67
C PHE A 242 -10.39 -3.57 -10.34
N ARG A 243 -10.02 -4.85 -10.32
CA ARG A 243 -9.98 -5.67 -9.10
C ARG A 243 -9.03 -5.06 -8.07
N LEU A 244 -7.87 -4.59 -8.51
CA LEU A 244 -6.87 -3.92 -7.69
C LEU A 244 -7.44 -2.68 -7.00
N ARG A 245 -8.10 -1.81 -7.77
CA ARG A 245 -8.75 -0.62 -7.19
C ARG A 245 -9.80 -1.00 -6.15
N GLY A 246 -10.60 -2.03 -6.39
CA GLY A 246 -11.56 -2.53 -5.40
C GLY A 246 -10.88 -2.82 -4.06
N ARG A 247 -9.85 -3.67 -4.09
CA ARG A 247 -9.09 -4.06 -2.88
C ARG A 247 -8.39 -2.89 -2.20
N LEU A 248 -7.81 -1.96 -2.96
CA LEU A 248 -7.19 -0.76 -2.40
C LEU A 248 -8.20 0.19 -1.78
N SER A 249 -9.38 0.34 -2.39
CA SER A 249 -10.44 1.22 -1.90
C SER A 249 -11.03 0.75 -0.57
N GLU A 250 -11.06 -0.56 -0.33
CA GLU A 250 -11.39 -1.15 0.97
C GLU A 250 -10.33 -0.82 2.02
N LEU A 251 -9.05 -0.97 1.69
CA LEU A 251 -7.93 -0.72 2.61
C LEU A 251 -7.87 0.74 3.11
N ILE A 252 -8.20 1.72 2.24
CA ILE A 252 -8.16 3.15 2.58
C ILE A 252 -9.55 3.78 2.81
N ASN A 253 -10.58 2.93 2.87
CA ASN A 253 -11.99 3.28 3.03
C ASN A 253 -12.43 4.46 2.15
N CYS A 254 -12.59 4.22 0.85
CA CYS A 254 -13.16 5.17 -0.12
C CYS A 254 -14.05 4.46 -1.15
N ASP A 255 -14.69 5.20 -2.04
CA ASP A 255 -15.35 4.58 -3.19
C ASP A 255 -14.29 4.18 -4.22
N THR A 256 -14.42 3.00 -4.81
CA THR A 256 -13.50 2.51 -5.86
C THR A 256 -13.39 3.49 -7.04
N SER A 257 -14.45 4.25 -7.32
CA SER A 257 -14.48 5.28 -8.38
C SER A 257 -13.61 6.50 -8.12
N ASP A 258 -13.12 6.67 -6.90
CA ASP A 258 -12.43 7.88 -6.45
C ASP A 258 -10.91 7.73 -6.53
N ILE A 259 -10.42 6.54 -6.91
CA ILE A 259 -8.99 6.25 -6.96
C ILE A 259 -8.51 5.81 -8.34
N VAL A 260 -7.25 6.13 -8.62
CA VAL A 260 -6.49 5.71 -9.80
C VAL A 260 -5.07 5.33 -9.39
N MET A 261 -4.38 4.55 -10.24
CA MET A 261 -2.98 4.21 -10.03
C MET A 261 -2.07 5.24 -10.70
N VAL A 262 -0.99 5.62 -10.03
CA VAL A 262 0.09 6.46 -10.56
C VAL A 262 1.44 5.85 -10.20
N ALA A 263 2.51 6.26 -10.90
CA ALA A 263 3.83 5.63 -10.74
C ALA A 263 4.43 5.83 -9.33
N ASN A 264 4.23 7.01 -8.73
CA ASN A 264 4.74 7.39 -7.41
C ASN A 264 4.05 8.68 -6.92
N ALA A 265 4.25 9.01 -5.63
CA ALA A 265 3.70 10.20 -5.00
C ALA A 265 4.09 11.50 -5.72
N THR A 266 5.35 11.65 -6.13
CA THR A 266 5.82 12.80 -6.91
C THR A 266 5.00 13.00 -8.19
N SER A 267 4.69 11.89 -8.88
CA SER A 267 3.86 11.91 -10.10
C SER A 267 2.42 12.27 -9.78
N GLY A 268 1.84 11.78 -8.68
CA GLY A 268 0.48 12.12 -8.27
C GLY A 268 0.34 13.59 -7.84
N VAL A 269 1.29 14.13 -7.07
CA VAL A 269 1.34 15.57 -6.74
C VAL A 269 1.43 16.41 -8.02
N ASN A 270 2.30 16.04 -8.96
CA ASN A 270 2.41 16.74 -10.24
C ASN A 270 1.12 16.63 -11.08
N THR A 271 0.47 15.47 -11.08
CA THR A 271 -0.81 15.23 -11.76
C THR A 271 -1.84 16.24 -11.28
N VAL A 272 -2.02 16.39 -9.97
CA VAL A 272 -2.98 17.34 -9.39
C VAL A 272 -2.60 18.77 -9.73
N LEU A 273 -1.38 19.19 -9.41
CA LEU A 273 -0.95 20.59 -9.57
C LEU A 273 -1.02 21.06 -11.03
N ARG A 274 -0.63 20.21 -11.99
CA ARG A 274 -0.62 20.55 -13.41
C ARG A 274 -1.99 20.45 -14.06
N SER A 275 -2.90 19.62 -13.53
CA SER A 275 -4.28 19.60 -14.02
C SER A 275 -5.05 20.86 -13.62
N LEU A 276 -4.70 21.44 -12.47
CA LEU A 276 -5.27 22.70 -11.99
C LEU A 276 -4.72 23.96 -12.68
N THR A 277 -3.84 23.83 -13.70
CA THR A 277 -3.24 24.95 -14.44
C THR A 277 -4.26 25.99 -14.93
N THR A 278 -5.44 25.56 -15.36
CA THR A 278 -6.50 26.47 -15.84
C THR A 278 -7.35 27.09 -14.73
N GLN A 279 -7.17 26.64 -13.49
CA GLN A 279 -7.97 27.06 -12.33
C GLN A 279 -7.30 28.17 -11.51
N TRP A 280 -5.98 28.36 -11.68
CA TRP A 280 -5.23 29.42 -11.01
C TRP A 280 -5.74 30.80 -11.43
N GLN A 281 -5.88 31.69 -10.45
CA GLN A 281 -6.27 33.08 -10.66
C GLN A 281 -5.12 34.03 -10.30
N LYS A 282 -5.20 35.25 -10.82
CA LYS A 282 -4.18 36.27 -10.54
C LYS A 282 -4.04 36.51 -9.03
N GLY A 283 -2.81 36.41 -8.52
CA GLY A 283 -2.46 36.61 -7.11
C GLY A 283 -2.73 35.41 -6.21
N ASP A 284 -3.22 34.28 -6.74
CA ASP A 284 -3.45 33.08 -5.92
C ASP A 284 -2.17 32.65 -5.18
N LYS A 285 -2.34 32.24 -3.93
CA LYS A 285 -1.27 31.77 -3.03
C LYS A 285 -1.33 30.26 -2.88
N LEU A 286 -0.17 29.60 -2.88
CA LEU A 286 0.00 28.16 -2.67
C LEU A 286 0.64 27.92 -1.30
N LEU A 287 -0.14 27.43 -0.34
CA LEU A 287 0.30 27.19 1.03
C LEU A 287 1.04 25.86 1.15
N TYR A 288 2.15 25.84 1.88
CA TYR A 288 2.89 24.59 2.13
C TYR A 288 3.74 24.65 3.41
N PHE A 289 4.07 23.49 3.96
CA PHE A 289 4.88 23.35 5.17
C PHE A 289 6.37 23.39 4.80
N SER A 290 6.96 24.59 4.84
CA SER A 290 8.20 24.91 4.12
C SER A 290 9.46 24.25 4.66
N THR A 291 9.40 23.71 5.87
CA THR A 291 10.52 23.05 6.55
C THR A 291 10.48 21.53 6.46
N THR A 292 9.33 20.94 6.12
CA THR A 292 9.14 19.47 6.22
C THR A 292 8.58 18.82 4.95
N ILE A 293 7.91 19.59 4.07
CA ILE A 293 7.38 19.05 2.82
C ILE A 293 8.52 18.44 2.00
N TYR A 294 8.24 17.37 1.27
CA TYR A 294 9.25 16.76 0.42
C TYR A 294 9.76 17.73 -0.67
N ASN A 295 11.08 17.72 -0.91
CA ASN A 295 11.74 18.66 -1.83
C ASN A 295 11.17 18.64 -3.25
N ALA A 296 10.81 17.46 -3.78
CA ALA A 296 10.19 17.39 -5.11
C ALA A 296 8.79 18.02 -5.14
N CYS A 297 8.07 17.97 -4.02
CA CYS A 297 6.74 18.55 -3.86
C CYS A 297 6.81 20.08 -3.75
N SER A 298 7.75 20.64 -2.96
CA SER A 298 7.99 22.10 -2.93
C SER A 298 8.50 22.62 -4.28
N ALA A 299 9.40 21.90 -4.94
CA ALA A 299 9.85 22.25 -6.29
C ALA A 299 8.70 22.23 -7.32
N SER A 300 7.73 21.33 -7.16
CA SER A 300 6.54 21.28 -8.01
C SER A 300 5.65 22.50 -7.81
N LEU A 301 5.48 22.99 -6.57
CA LEU A 301 4.80 24.26 -6.29
C LEU A 301 5.54 25.45 -6.90
N GLN A 302 6.86 25.51 -6.74
CA GLN A 302 7.68 26.57 -7.33
C GLN A 302 7.56 26.57 -8.86
N TRP A 303 7.56 25.40 -9.49
CA TRP A 303 7.35 25.27 -10.93
C TRP A 303 5.98 25.81 -11.37
N ILE A 304 4.91 25.63 -10.57
CA ILE A 304 3.59 26.23 -10.88
C ILE A 304 3.68 27.76 -10.86
N VAL A 305 4.37 28.34 -9.87
CA VAL A 305 4.59 29.79 -9.82
C VAL A 305 5.37 30.27 -11.06
N ASP A 306 6.49 29.62 -11.36
CA ASP A 306 7.41 30.02 -12.43
C ASP A 306 6.80 29.83 -13.83
N SER A 307 5.93 28.83 -14.01
CA SER A 307 5.25 28.55 -15.28
C SER A 307 4.06 29.47 -15.57
N HIS A 308 3.61 30.28 -14.60
CA HIS A 308 2.49 31.21 -14.75
C HIS A 308 2.86 32.66 -14.39
N PRO A 309 3.89 33.25 -15.03
CA PRO A 309 4.39 34.58 -14.65
C PRO A 309 3.33 35.69 -14.79
N HIS A 310 2.35 35.50 -15.68
CA HIS A 310 1.24 36.42 -15.93
C HIS A 310 0.18 36.43 -14.81
N LEU A 311 0.15 35.41 -13.95
CA LEU A 311 -0.79 35.32 -12.84
C LEU A 311 -0.22 35.88 -11.52
N SER A 312 1.08 36.16 -11.43
CA SER A 312 1.70 36.65 -10.18
C SER A 312 1.38 35.75 -8.98
N LEU A 313 1.43 34.43 -9.18
CA LEU A 313 1.26 33.45 -8.12
C LEU A 313 2.38 33.57 -7.08
N SER A 314 2.14 33.13 -5.85
CA SER A 314 3.17 33.09 -4.83
C SER A 314 3.05 31.89 -3.90
N LEU A 315 4.17 31.49 -3.30
CA LEU A 315 4.19 30.49 -2.26
C LEU A 315 3.93 31.14 -0.89
N LEU A 316 3.13 30.47 -0.07
CA LEU A 316 2.85 30.86 1.31
C LEU A 316 3.45 29.82 2.26
N PRO A 317 4.68 30.03 2.76
CA PRO A 317 5.36 29.07 3.61
C PRO A 317 4.77 29.06 5.04
N VAL A 318 4.58 27.87 5.58
CA VAL A 318 4.29 27.61 7.00
C VAL A 318 5.54 26.95 7.61
N PRO A 319 6.41 27.71 8.30
CA PRO A 319 7.58 27.13 8.94
C PRO A 319 7.17 26.29 10.15
N VAL A 320 7.71 25.08 10.24
CA VAL A 320 7.49 24.15 11.35
C VAL A 320 8.83 23.68 11.93
N ALA A 321 9.01 23.90 13.22
CA ALA A 321 10.18 23.46 13.96
C ALA A 321 9.78 22.40 15.00
N TYR A 322 9.89 21.13 14.62
CA TYR A 322 9.73 20.00 15.54
C TYR A 322 10.85 19.91 16.60
N PRO A 323 10.57 19.40 17.81
CA PRO A 323 9.26 18.90 18.28
C PRO A 323 8.22 20.02 18.50
N LEU A 324 6.99 19.80 18.04
CA LEU A 324 5.85 20.73 18.01
C LEU A 324 4.53 19.95 18.12
N SER A 325 3.70 20.25 19.13
CA SER A 325 2.38 19.60 19.29
C SER A 325 1.45 19.86 18.10
N HIS A 326 0.51 18.94 17.84
CA HIS A 326 -0.45 19.12 16.75
C HIS A 326 -1.30 20.37 16.96
N ALA A 327 -1.75 20.63 18.20
CA ALA A 327 -2.44 21.87 18.55
C ALA A 327 -1.65 23.13 18.17
N SER A 328 -0.34 23.15 18.43
CA SER A 328 0.53 24.27 18.08
C SER A 328 0.71 24.41 16.57
N LEU A 329 0.86 23.29 15.86
CA LEU A 329 0.93 23.28 14.39
C LEU A 329 -0.36 23.85 13.77
N ILE A 330 -1.52 23.40 14.24
CA ILE A 330 -2.83 23.90 13.78
C ILE A 330 -3.01 25.39 14.11
N SER A 331 -2.51 25.84 15.27
CA SER A 331 -2.51 27.26 15.64
C SER A 331 -1.67 28.09 14.67
N THR A 332 -0.44 27.64 14.37
CA THR A 332 0.44 28.28 13.38
C THR A 332 -0.20 28.34 12.01
N LEU A 333 -0.79 27.24 11.53
CA LEU A 333 -1.50 27.19 10.25
C LEU A 333 -2.62 28.24 10.18
N LYS A 334 -3.50 28.28 11.19
CA LYS A 334 -4.62 29.23 11.25
C LYS A 334 -4.13 30.68 11.29
N SER A 335 -3.08 30.95 12.05
CA SER A 335 -2.47 32.28 12.14
C SER A 335 -1.88 32.73 10.79
N THR A 336 -1.19 31.84 10.08
CA THR A 336 -0.65 32.12 8.74
C THR A 336 -1.77 32.39 7.74
N ILE A 337 -2.84 31.59 7.73
CA ILE A 337 -4.01 31.81 6.87
C ILE A 337 -4.66 33.16 7.17
N ALA A 338 -4.92 33.46 8.45
CA ALA A 338 -5.54 34.72 8.87
C ALA A 338 -4.71 35.95 8.48
N THR A 339 -3.39 35.86 8.67
CA THR A 339 -2.45 36.93 8.29
C THR A 339 -2.45 37.15 6.78
N ALA A 340 -2.30 36.09 6.00
CA ALA A 340 -2.29 36.16 4.55
C ALA A 340 -3.63 36.66 3.96
N ASN A 341 -4.77 36.34 4.59
CA ASN A 341 -6.07 36.87 4.21
C ASN A 341 -6.20 38.37 4.54
N LYS A 342 -5.66 38.82 5.68
CA LYS A 342 -5.67 40.23 6.10
C LYS A 342 -4.78 41.11 5.22
N GLU A 343 -3.60 40.62 4.83
CA GLU A 343 -2.68 41.33 3.94
C GLU A 343 -3.24 41.52 2.52
N GLY A 344 -4.20 40.68 2.11
CA GLY A 344 -4.77 40.69 0.77
C GLY A 344 -3.79 40.16 -0.28
N GLY A 345 -3.92 40.61 -1.53
CA GLY A 345 -3.02 40.19 -2.62
C GLY A 345 -3.38 38.89 -3.33
N GLY A 346 -4.47 38.22 -2.91
CA GLY A 346 -5.07 37.07 -3.60
C GLY A 346 -5.50 35.95 -2.64
N LYS A 347 -6.24 34.97 -3.15
CA LYS A 347 -6.82 33.88 -2.36
C LYS A 347 -5.78 32.77 -2.13
N ILE A 348 -5.76 32.17 -0.95
CA ILE A 348 -5.05 30.89 -0.74
C ILE A 348 -5.84 29.80 -1.48
N ARG A 349 -5.32 29.33 -2.62
CA ARG A 349 -6.07 28.45 -3.51
C ARG A 349 -5.92 26.99 -3.12
N LEU A 350 -4.70 26.58 -2.76
CA LEU A 350 -4.35 25.20 -2.45
C LEU A 350 -3.35 25.16 -1.29
N ALA A 351 -3.48 24.14 -0.44
CA ALA A 351 -2.54 23.78 0.60
C ALA A 351 -1.97 22.38 0.31
N LEU A 352 -0.65 22.27 0.27
CA LEU A 352 0.10 21.02 0.12
C LEU A 352 0.81 20.69 1.44
N PHE A 353 0.49 19.53 2.01
CA PHE A 353 0.99 19.11 3.32
C PHE A 353 1.08 17.59 3.42
N ASP A 354 1.97 17.11 4.29
CA ASP A 354 2.17 15.67 4.47
C ASP A 354 1.07 15.04 5.34
N ALA A 355 0.81 13.74 5.15
CA ALA A 355 0.20 12.92 6.20
C ALA A 355 1.25 12.48 7.23
N ILE A 356 2.42 12.08 6.76
CA ILE A 356 3.62 11.78 7.55
C ILE A 356 4.80 12.41 6.81
N SER A 357 5.47 13.39 7.42
CA SER A 357 6.63 14.05 6.83
C SER A 357 7.80 13.09 6.68
N SER A 358 8.67 13.35 5.70
CA SER A 358 9.86 12.53 5.44
C SER A 358 10.98 12.87 6.43
N ASN A 359 11.43 14.13 6.46
CA ASN A 359 12.55 14.61 7.27
C ASN A 359 12.11 15.86 8.07
N PRO A 360 11.90 15.75 9.39
CA PRO A 360 11.90 14.52 10.18
C PRO A 360 10.72 13.60 9.85
N GLY A 361 10.88 12.30 10.18
CA GLY A 361 9.82 11.31 10.06
C GLY A 361 8.75 11.52 11.13
N VAL A 362 7.70 12.29 10.86
CA VAL A 362 6.70 12.70 11.86
C VAL A 362 5.26 12.65 11.36
N VAL A 363 4.33 12.23 12.22
CA VAL A 363 2.89 12.24 11.93
C VAL A 363 2.37 13.67 12.00
N VAL A 364 1.74 14.12 10.92
CA VAL A 364 1.10 15.44 10.79
C VAL A 364 -0.40 15.29 11.07
N PRO A 365 -1.06 16.25 11.76
CA PRO A 365 -2.51 16.23 12.00
C PRO A 365 -3.29 16.59 10.73
N TRP A 366 -3.08 15.80 9.66
CA TRP A 366 -3.49 16.14 8.32
C TRP A 366 -5.02 16.17 8.17
N ARG A 367 -5.74 15.37 8.96
CA ARG A 367 -7.22 15.37 9.00
C ARG A 367 -7.75 16.69 9.56
N GLU A 368 -7.13 17.22 10.61
CA GLU A 368 -7.45 18.54 11.16
C GLU A 368 -7.08 19.65 10.16
N ILE A 369 -5.95 19.54 9.47
CA ILE A 369 -5.55 20.48 8.41
C ILE A 369 -6.58 20.48 7.28
N VAL A 370 -7.06 19.30 6.82
CA VAL A 370 -8.14 19.20 5.83
C VAL A 370 -9.40 19.91 6.34
N SER A 371 -9.79 19.71 7.61
CA SER A 371 -10.95 20.41 8.19
C SER A 371 -10.77 21.93 8.21
N VAL A 372 -9.56 22.44 8.48
CA VAL A 372 -9.24 23.87 8.37
C VAL A 372 -9.35 24.34 6.91
N CYS A 373 -8.77 23.60 5.96
CA CYS A 373 -8.81 23.94 4.53
C CYS A 373 -10.25 24.01 4.00
N GLN A 374 -11.10 23.04 4.37
CA GLN A 374 -12.51 23.02 3.99
C GLN A 374 -13.27 24.26 4.50
N LYS A 375 -13.04 24.68 5.75
CA LYS A 375 -13.67 25.88 6.33
C LYS A 375 -13.25 27.17 5.64
N GLU A 376 -12.00 27.23 5.21
CA GLU A 376 -11.41 28.40 4.53
C GLU A 376 -11.60 28.37 2.99
N GLY A 377 -12.20 27.30 2.47
CA GLY A 377 -12.39 27.10 1.03
C GLY A 377 -11.07 26.98 0.25
N ILE A 378 -10.05 26.37 0.88
CA ILE A 378 -8.72 26.08 0.34
C ILE A 378 -8.70 24.61 -0.13
N LEU A 379 -8.20 24.33 -1.33
CA LEU A 379 -8.05 22.95 -1.81
C LEU A 379 -6.96 22.22 -0.99
N SER A 380 -7.25 21.01 -0.54
CA SER A 380 -6.32 20.18 0.21
C SER A 380 -5.66 19.12 -0.69
N LEU A 381 -4.34 19.19 -0.82
CA LEU A 381 -3.52 18.16 -1.46
C LEU A 381 -2.65 17.51 -0.39
N VAL A 382 -3.01 16.29 0.00
CA VAL A 382 -2.29 15.54 1.03
C VAL A 382 -1.21 14.68 0.37
N ASP A 383 0.06 14.99 0.64
CA ASP A 383 1.17 14.08 0.35
C ASP A 383 1.24 13.00 1.43
N ALA A 384 0.63 11.87 1.13
CA ALA A 384 0.57 10.72 2.02
C ALA A 384 1.56 9.63 1.59
N ALA A 385 2.68 9.99 0.95
CA ALA A 385 3.70 9.04 0.49
C ALA A 385 4.10 7.98 1.54
N HIS A 386 4.08 8.36 2.83
CA HIS A 386 4.47 7.50 3.94
C HIS A 386 3.28 6.83 4.66
N GLU A 387 2.02 7.05 4.28
CA GLU A 387 0.85 6.65 5.09
C GLU A 387 0.36 5.21 4.85
N ILE A 388 0.06 4.81 3.61
CA ILE A 388 -0.59 3.52 3.33
C ILE A 388 0.28 2.33 3.78
N GLY A 389 -0.29 1.44 4.60
CA GLY A 389 0.42 0.31 5.21
C GLY A 389 1.25 0.67 6.44
N GLN A 390 1.33 1.96 6.82
CA GLN A 390 1.90 2.44 8.07
C GLN A 390 0.79 2.69 9.11
N MET A 391 -0.28 3.36 8.69
CA MET A 391 -1.39 3.79 9.54
C MET A 391 -2.74 3.46 8.90
N PRO A 392 -3.81 3.30 9.71
CA PRO A 392 -5.17 3.22 9.19
C PRO A 392 -5.55 4.50 8.41
N VAL A 393 -6.17 4.31 7.25
CA VAL A 393 -6.61 5.41 6.38
C VAL A 393 -8.13 5.35 6.24
N ASP A 394 -8.77 6.51 6.42
CA ASP A 394 -10.21 6.67 6.22
C ASP A 394 -10.48 7.94 5.40
N LEU A 395 -10.49 7.79 4.07
CA LEU A 395 -10.73 8.89 3.15
C LEU A 395 -12.21 9.27 3.06
N ARG A 396 -13.12 8.32 3.32
CA ARG A 396 -14.57 8.56 3.35
C ARG A 396 -14.96 9.55 4.43
N THR A 397 -14.30 9.49 5.58
CA THR A 397 -14.53 10.45 6.68
C THR A 397 -13.66 11.70 6.53
N ALA A 398 -12.36 11.55 6.24
CA ALA A 398 -11.44 12.68 6.18
C ALA A 398 -11.72 13.65 5.01
N LYS A 399 -12.18 13.12 3.87
CA LYS A 399 -12.56 13.88 2.65
C LYS A 399 -11.57 14.98 2.23
N PRO A 400 -10.27 14.67 2.07
CA PRO A 400 -9.36 15.59 1.39
C PRO A 400 -9.84 15.82 -0.05
N ASP A 401 -9.45 16.93 -0.68
CA ASP A 401 -9.76 17.16 -2.09
C ASP A 401 -8.91 16.22 -2.97
N PHE A 402 -7.65 16.02 -2.58
CA PHE A 402 -6.70 15.10 -3.22
C PHE A 402 -5.81 14.44 -2.17
N TRP A 403 -5.50 13.16 -2.36
CA TRP A 403 -4.60 12.40 -1.48
C TRP A 403 -3.78 11.41 -2.30
N VAL A 404 -2.47 11.34 -2.06
CA VAL A 404 -1.57 10.46 -2.83
C VAL A 404 -0.65 9.67 -1.92
N SER A 405 -0.55 8.35 -2.11
CA SER A 405 0.29 7.50 -1.26
C SER A 405 1.05 6.43 -2.03
N ASN A 406 2.28 6.16 -1.60
CA ASN A 406 3.14 5.16 -2.23
C ASN A 406 2.85 3.76 -1.68
N CYS A 407 2.31 2.89 -2.53
CA CYS A 407 2.17 1.47 -2.22
C CYS A 407 3.54 0.77 -2.08
N HIS A 408 4.57 1.27 -2.78
CA HIS A 408 5.89 0.65 -2.77
C HIS A 408 6.76 0.94 -1.54
N LYS A 409 6.31 1.85 -0.65
CA LYS A 409 6.96 2.10 0.65
C LYS A 409 6.42 1.10 1.67
N TRP A 410 5.53 1.55 2.56
CA TRP A 410 5.10 0.81 3.75
C TRP A 410 4.10 -0.32 3.48
N LEU A 411 3.36 -0.25 2.37
CA LEU A 411 2.55 -1.36 1.90
C LEU A 411 3.40 -2.50 1.30
N MET A 412 4.70 -2.29 1.09
CA MET A 412 5.67 -3.30 0.60
C MET A 412 5.44 -3.78 -0.84
N CYS A 413 4.83 -2.96 -1.70
CA CYS A 413 4.69 -3.29 -3.12
C CYS A 413 6.03 -3.19 -3.84
N HIS A 414 6.10 -3.72 -5.07
CA HIS A 414 7.21 -3.40 -5.96
C HIS A 414 7.22 -1.88 -6.27
N ARG A 415 8.42 -1.31 -6.45
CA ARG A 415 8.61 0.09 -6.83
C ARG A 415 7.89 0.40 -8.15
N GLY A 416 7.35 1.61 -8.24
CA GLY A 416 6.54 2.06 -9.38
C GLY A 416 5.03 1.94 -9.18
N ALA A 417 4.55 1.86 -7.93
CA ALA A 417 3.13 1.85 -7.61
C ALA A 417 2.78 2.86 -6.51
N ALA A 418 1.76 3.68 -6.78
CA ALA A 418 1.11 4.60 -5.86
C ALA A 418 -0.38 4.74 -6.21
N VAL A 419 -1.17 5.15 -5.25
CA VAL A 419 -2.59 5.42 -5.40
C VAL A 419 -2.83 6.93 -5.30
N LEU A 420 -3.63 7.47 -6.20
CA LEU A 420 -4.13 8.84 -6.17
C LEU A 420 -5.64 8.78 -5.93
N TYR A 421 -6.08 9.39 -4.84
CA TYR A 421 -7.48 9.66 -4.55
C TYR A 421 -7.84 11.08 -4.99
N VAL A 422 -8.99 11.21 -5.64
CA VAL A 422 -9.58 12.48 -6.06
C VAL A 422 -11.04 12.50 -5.64
N ASP A 423 -11.41 13.48 -4.81
CA ASP A 423 -12.82 13.67 -4.44
C ASP A 423 -13.67 13.83 -5.70
N LYS A 424 -14.81 13.15 -5.74
CA LYS A 424 -15.70 13.04 -6.90
C LYS A 424 -16.04 14.40 -7.53
N LYS A 425 -16.12 15.47 -6.75
CA LYS A 425 -16.43 16.83 -7.25
C LYS A 425 -15.30 17.44 -8.09
N HIS A 426 -14.05 16.95 -7.94
CA HIS A 426 -12.87 17.47 -8.62
C HIS A 426 -12.37 16.59 -9.77
N GLN A 427 -12.88 15.36 -9.91
CA GLN A 427 -12.52 14.46 -11.01
C GLN A 427 -12.57 15.12 -12.40
N PRO A 428 -13.55 15.99 -12.74
CA PRO A 428 -13.57 16.71 -14.02
C PRO A 428 -12.41 17.68 -14.26
N LEU A 429 -11.63 18.00 -13.22
CA LEU A 429 -10.49 18.91 -13.27
C LEU A 429 -9.15 18.19 -13.30
N ILE A 430 -9.12 16.87 -13.06
CA ILE A 430 -7.88 16.09 -12.91
C ILE A 430 -7.68 15.19 -14.12
N HIS A 431 -6.51 15.34 -14.75
CA HIS A 431 -6.14 14.68 -15.99
C HIS A 431 -4.82 13.91 -15.83
N SER A 432 -4.63 12.87 -16.63
CA SER A 432 -3.45 12.02 -16.57
C SER A 432 -2.20 12.75 -17.09
N ILE A 433 -1.03 12.38 -16.57
CA ILE A 433 0.26 12.85 -17.09
C ILE A 433 1.15 11.65 -17.45
N PRO A 434 1.56 11.50 -18.73
CA PRO A 434 1.19 12.35 -19.87
C PRO A 434 -0.29 12.18 -20.25
N THR A 435 -0.78 13.02 -21.16
CA THR A 435 -2.14 12.92 -21.70
C THR A 435 -2.29 11.62 -22.50
N GLY A 436 -3.29 10.81 -22.15
CA GLY A 436 -3.58 9.51 -22.78
C GLY A 436 -4.61 9.54 -23.91
N HIS A 437 -4.98 8.35 -24.39
CA HIS A 437 -6.01 8.16 -25.42
C HIS A 437 -7.42 8.53 -24.96
N TYR A 438 -7.67 8.46 -23.64
CA TYR A 438 -8.98 8.65 -23.04
C TYR A 438 -9.22 10.07 -22.51
N TYR A 439 -8.34 11.03 -22.84
CA TYR A 439 -8.56 12.43 -22.50
C TYR A 439 -9.92 12.93 -23.03
N ARG A 440 -10.71 13.52 -22.14
CA ARG A 440 -12.03 14.07 -22.46
C ARG A 440 -12.24 15.40 -21.74
N THR A 441 -13.09 16.22 -22.33
CA THR A 441 -13.58 17.45 -21.71
C THR A 441 -14.92 17.19 -21.03
N SER A 442 -15.22 17.96 -19.98
CA SER A 442 -16.47 17.86 -19.20
C SER A 442 -17.72 18.00 -20.09
N PRO A 443 -18.82 17.23 -19.83
CA PRO A 443 -19.04 16.36 -18.67
C PRO A 443 -18.30 15.02 -18.78
N ILE A 444 -17.70 14.56 -17.68
CA ILE A 444 -17.09 13.23 -17.56
C ILE A 444 -17.81 12.43 -16.48
N THR A 445 -17.87 11.11 -16.63
CA THR A 445 -18.28 10.19 -15.58
C THR A 445 -17.08 9.78 -14.70
N PRO A 446 -17.29 9.22 -13.50
CA PRO A 446 -16.18 8.66 -12.73
C PRO A 446 -15.40 7.57 -13.49
N GLN A 447 -16.07 6.82 -14.37
CA GLN A 447 -15.40 5.84 -15.22
C GLN A 447 -14.51 6.52 -16.28
N ASP A 448 -14.94 7.64 -16.87
CA ASP A 448 -14.11 8.40 -17.81
C ASP A 448 -12.85 8.94 -17.13
N PHE A 449 -12.96 9.42 -15.87
CA PHE A 449 -11.82 9.81 -15.05
C PHE A 449 -10.84 8.65 -14.88
N GLN A 450 -11.31 7.47 -14.46
CA GLN A 450 -10.44 6.30 -14.31
C GLN A 450 -9.80 5.84 -15.62
N ASN A 451 -10.57 5.83 -16.72
CA ASN A 451 -10.08 5.43 -18.04
C ASN A 451 -8.88 6.28 -18.48
N GLU A 452 -8.85 7.57 -18.13
CA GLU A 452 -7.72 8.45 -18.45
C GLU A 452 -6.41 7.97 -17.81
N PHE A 453 -6.46 7.41 -16.61
CA PHE A 453 -5.30 6.86 -15.89
C PHE A 453 -5.04 5.38 -16.20
N ASP A 454 -6.07 4.62 -16.53
CA ASP A 454 -5.95 3.20 -16.87
C ASP A 454 -5.05 3.01 -18.10
N TRP A 455 -5.05 3.98 -19.03
CA TRP A 455 -4.21 3.95 -20.22
C TRP A 455 -3.74 5.33 -20.68
N ASN A 456 -2.62 5.78 -20.12
CA ASN A 456 -1.97 7.05 -20.46
C ASN A 456 -0.57 6.92 -21.07
N GLY A 457 -0.20 5.72 -21.52
CA GLY A 457 1.09 5.46 -22.17
C GLY A 457 1.55 4.04 -21.87
N THR A 458 2.19 3.40 -22.85
CA THR A 458 2.68 2.02 -22.69
C THR A 458 3.82 1.99 -21.67
N ILE A 459 3.60 1.32 -20.54
CA ILE A 459 4.56 1.08 -19.47
C ILE A 459 4.48 -0.39 -19.01
N ASP A 460 5.47 -0.83 -18.22
CA ASP A 460 5.33 -2.08 -17.46
C ASP A 460 4.35 -1.87 -16.29
N CYS A 461 3.16 -2.47 -16.41
CA CYS A 461 2.10 -2.38 -15.40
C CYS A 461 2.20 -3.45 -14.30
N SER A 462 3.20 -4.34 -14.37
CA SER A 462 3.39 -5.43 -13.40
C SER A 462 3.57 -4.91 -11.98
N ALA A 463 4.14 -3.71 -11.81
CA ALA A 463 4.29 -3.07 -10.49
C ALA A 463 2.93 -2.78 -9.85
N PHE A 464 1.96 -2.27 -10.62
CA PHE A 464 0.59 -2.06 -10.13
C PHE A 464 -0.05 -3.40 -9.77
N LEU A 465 0.01 -4.38 -10.66
CA LEU A 465 -0.66 -5.66 -10.44
C LEU A 465 -0.05 -6.48 -9.29
N SER A 466 1.24 -6.30 -8.99
CA SER A 466 1.91 -6.96 -7.84
C SER A 466 1.35 -6.53 -6.48
N VAL A 467 0.57 -5.44 -6.42
CA VAL A 467 -0.12 -5.00 -5.21
C VAL A 467 -1.10 -6.08 -4.72
N HIS A 468 -1.69 -6.89 -5.62
CA HIS A 468 -2.52 -8.03 -5.20
C HIS A 468 -1.77 -8.95 -4.23
N ALA A 469 -0.58 -9.39 -4.64
CA ALA A 469 0.23 -10.30 -3.85
C ALA A 469 0.65 -9.71 -2.50
N VAL A 470 0.82 -8.38 -2.40
CA VAL A 470 1.19 -7.80 -1.11
C VAL A 470 0.01 -7.70 -0.15
N LEU A 471 -1.18 -7.40 -0.65
CA LEU A 471 -2.39 -7.39 0.16
C LEU A 471 -2.64 -8.80 0.72
N ASP A 472 -2.43 -9.83 -0.10
CA ASP A 472 -2.51 -11.24 0.32
C ASP A 472 -1.40 -11.59 1.33
N PHE A 473 -0.16 -11.18 1.09
CA PHE A 473 0.95 -11.40 2.02
C PHE A 473 0.70 -10.76 3.39
N ARG A 474 0.26 -9.50 3.40
CA ARG A 474 -0.01 -8.75 4.64
C ARG A 474 -1.18 -9.35 5.41
N ARG A 475 -2.23 -9.79 4.73
CA ARG A 475 -3.38 -10.45 5.35
C ARG A 475 -3.02 -11.84 5.87
N ASN A 476 -2.50 -12.71 5.00
CA ASN A 476 -2.45 -14.15 5.24
C ASN A 476 -1.14 -14.60 5.93
N ILE A 477 -0.02 -13.92 5.66
CA ILE A 477 1.29 -14.27 6.25
C ILE A 477 1.60 -13.38 7.45
N CYS A 478 1.37 -12.07 7.32
CA CYS A 478 1.65 -11.12 8.41
C CYS A 478 0.53 -11.03 9.45
N GLY A 479 -0.67 -11.54 9.18
CA GLY A 479 -1.80 -11.52 10.12
C GLY A 479 -2.54 -10.19 10.20
N GLY A 480 -2.47 -9.37 9.16
CA GLY A 480 -3.24 -8.13 9.00
C GLY A 480 -2.54 -6.84 9.45
N GLU A 481 -3.15 -5.71 9.07
CA GLU A 481 -2.58 -4.37 9.22
C GLU A 481 -2.31 -3.99 10.68
N GLU A 482 -3.23 -4.30 11.61
CA GLU A 482 -3.09 -3.96 13.02
C GLU A 482 -1.86 -4.62 13.65
N ARG A 483 -1.65 -5.91 13.36
CA ARG A 483 -0.49 -6.66 13.87
C ARG A 483 0.82 -6.08 13.35
N ILE A 484 0.87 -5.73 12.06
CA ILE A 484 2.04 -5.09 11.43
C ILE A 484 2.33 -3.74 12.08
N THR A 485 1.34 -2.84 12.11
CA THR A 485 1.50 -1.49 12.65
C THR A 485 1.91 -1.52 14.12
N LYS A 486 1.26 -2.37 14.94
CA LYS A 486 1.58 -2.51 16.37
C LYS A 486 3.02 -2.97 16.59
N TYR A 487 3.45 -4.01 15.88
CA TYR A 487 4.82 -4.55 16.01
C TYR A 487 5.87 -3.50 15.61
N CYS A 488 5.72 -2.92 14.42
CA CYS A 488 6.70 -1.98 13.90
C CYS A 488 6.75 -0.71 14.76
N HIS A 489 5.61 -0.26 15.31
CA HIS A 489 5.58 0.92 16.16
C HIS A 489 6.32 0.67 17.47
N GLN A 490 6.03 -0.45 18.14
CA GLN A 490 6.73 -0.85 19.36
C GLN A 490 8.24 -0.94 19.12
N LEU A 491 8.64 -1.57 18.01
CA LEU A 491 10.03 -1.67 17.62
C LEU A 491 10.67 -0.30 17.35
N ALA A 492 10.00 0.62 16.65
CA ALA A 492 10.51 1.97 16.39
C ALA A 492 10.78 2.74 17.70
N VAL A 493 9.86 2.61 18.66
CA VAL A 493 9.96 3.24 19.98
C VAL A 493 11.14 2.68 20.77
N GLU A 494 11.29 1.35 20.82
CA GLU A 494 12.38 0.70 21.53
C GLU A 494 13.75 0.97 20.88
N ALA A 495 13.81 0.85 19.55
CA ALA A 495 14.98 1.16 18.75
C ALA A 495 15.46 2.60 18.96
N GLY A 496 14.55 3.57 18.97
CA GLY A 496 14.86 4.98 19.24
C GLY A 496 15.59 5.18 20.56
N LYS A 497 15.08 4.58 21.65
CA LYS A 497 15.71 4.66 22.97
C LYS A 497 17.10 4.05 22.97
N VAL A 498 17.24 2.87 22.37
CA VAL A 498 18.50 2.12 22.34
C VAL A 498 19.56 2.90 21.57
N VAL A 499 19.22 3.42 20.39
CA VAL A 499 20.15 4.18 19.56
C VAL A 499 20.50 5.52 20.22
N ALA A 500 19.51 6.26 20.74
CA ALA A 500 19.77 7.52 21.45
C ALA A 500 20.67 7.32 22.67
N LYS A 501 20.40 6.30 23.50
CA LYS A 501 21.26 5.94 24.64
C LYS A 501 22.67 5.56 24.18
N GLY A 502 22.77 4.76 23.12
CA GLY A 502 24.05 4.33 22.56
C GLY A 502 24.92 5.46 22.01
N LEU A 503 24.27 6.48 21.42
CA LEU A 503 24.92 7.68 20.92
C LEU A 503 25.15 8.75 22.00
N GLY A 504 24.54 8.60 23.19
CA GLY A 504 24.57 9.61 24.24
C GLY A 504 23.77 10.86 23.90
N THR A 505 22.69 10.70 23.14
CA THR A 505 21.83 11.78 22.61
C THR A 505 20.35 11.53 22.93
N GLU A 506 19.44 12.07 22.13
CA GLU A 506 18.00 12.09 22.38
C GLU A 506 17.20 11.66 21.13
N VAL A 507 15.99 11.15 21.36
CA VAL A 507 14.95 10.96 20.33
C VAL A 507 14.20 12.28 20.15
N MET A 508 13.74 12.58 18.93
CA MET A 508 12.85 13.73 18.70
C MET A 508 11.46 13.43 19.29
N GLN A 509 11.12 14.06 20.41
CA GLN A 509 9.84 13.88 21.13
C GLN A 509 9.32 15.18 21.72
N ASN A 510 8.00 15.28 21.94
CA ASN A 510 7.38 16.42 22.65
C ASN A 510 7.80 16.48 24.13
N GLN A 511 7.84 17.68 24.70
CA GLN A 511 8.34 17.92 26.06
C GLN A 511 7.33 17.52 27.16
N ASP A 512 6.02 17.58 26.91
CA ASP A 512 4.98 17.41 27.93
C ASP A 512 3.84 16.45 27.48
N LEU A 513 4.15 15.16 27.51
CA LEU A 513 3.33 14.10 26.93
C LEU A 513 1.98 13.88 27.63
N GLU A 514 1.92 14.14 28.93
CA GLU A 514 0.72 14.03 29.75
C GLU A 514 -0.28 15.17 29.47
N LYS A 515 0.22 16.31 28.99
CA LYS A 515 -0.56 17.54 28.78
C LYS A 515 -0.95 17.75 27.33
N ASP A 516 -0.06 17.42 26.39
CA ASP A 516 -0.25 17.75 24.98
C ASP A 516 -1.06 16.70 24.22
N GLY A 517 -1.08 15.43 24.66
CA GLY A 517 -1.90 14.34 24.08
C GLY A 517 -1.63 13.97 22.61
N ASP A 518 -0.89 14.81 21.89
CA ASP A 518 -0.60 14.73 20.46
C ASP A 518 0.78 14.10 20.23
N LEU A 519 0.79 12.92 19.63
CA LEU A 519 2.00 12.13 19.42
C LEU A 519 2.72 12.60 18.16
N ILE A 520 3.86 13.26 18.33
CA ILE A 520 4.87 13.28 17.27
C ILE A 520 5.49 11.91 17.28
N ALA A 521 5.57 11.29 16.11
CA ALA A 521 6.24 10.03 15.86
C ALA A 521 7.34 9.74 16.89
N ASN A 522 7.26 8.56 17.51
CA ASN A 522 8.21 7.95 18.45
C ASN A 522 7.99 8.29 19.92
N MET A 523 7.02 7.63 20.55
CA MET A 523 6.91 7.70 21.99
C MET A 523 6.68 6.37 22.71
N VAL A 524 7.44 6.34 23.79
CA VAL A 524 7.61 5.45 24.92
C VAL A 524 6.39 5.47 25.84
N SER A 525 5.56 4.44 25.81
CA SER A 525 4.84 4.05 27.03
C SER A 525 4.64 2.54 27.03
N SER A 526 4.97 1.90 28.16
CA SER A 526 4.71 0.49 28.38
C SER A 526 3.23 0.22 28.16
N ALA A 527 2.92 -0.84 27.40
CA ALA A 527 1.57 -1.26 27.02
C ALA A 527 0.58 -1.43 28.20
N LEU A 528 1.03 -1.33 29.46
CA LEU A 528 0.21 -1.37 30.67
C LEU A 528 -0.44 -0.03 31.06
N GLU A 529 0.01 1.13 30.57
CA GLU A 529 -0.53 2.44 31.00
C GLU A 529 -1.54 3.06 30.00
N LEU A 530 -1.59 2.59 28.75
CA LEU A 530 -2.59 3.05 27.77
C LEU A 530 -4.02 2.59 28.11
N ALA A 531 -4.16 1.55 28.94
CA ALA A 531 -5.47 1.07 29.40
C ALA A 531 -6.09 1.95 30.51
N SER A 532 -5.31 2.82 31.17
CA SER A 532 -5.79 3.64 32.30
C SER A 532 -6.15 5.08 31.93
N VAL A 533 -5.87 5.55 30.71
CA VAL A 533 -6.16 6.92 30.25
C VAL A 533 -7.39 6.94 29.34
N SER A 534 -8.57 7.12 29.97
CA SER A 534 -9.91 7.08 29.34
C SER A 534 -10.23 8.17 28.28
N HIS A 535 -9.24 8.95 27.81
CA HIS A 535 -9.44 10.09 26.91
C HIS A 535 -8.66 10.01 25.59
N ILE A 536 -7.84 8.98 25.38
CA ILE A 536 -7.17 8.77 24.09
C ILE A 536 -8.18 8.07 23.17
N LYS A 537 -8.73 8.81 22.20
CA LYS A 537 -9.41 8.21 21.04
C LYS A 537 -8.43 7.26 20.34
N GLN A 538 -8.92 6.20 19.69
CA GLN A 538 -8.18 5.14 18.97
C GLN A 538 -6.84 5.55 18.31
N PRO A 539 -5.91 4.62 18.03
CA PRO A 539 -4.49 4.89 17.80
C PRO A 539 -4.20 5.58 16.45
N ASP A 540 -4.62 6.83 16.30
CA ASP A 540 -4.55 7.62 15.07
C ASP A 540 -3.18 8.26 14.86
N ASN A 541 -2.20 8.04 15.75
CA ASN A 541 -0.89 8.69 15.74
C ASN A 541 0.30 7.72 15.92
N LEU A 542 0.30 6.59 15.19
CA LEU A 542 1.42 5.63 15.20
C LEU A 542 2.38 5.89 14.04
N SER A 543 3.67 6.08 14.33
CA SER A 543 4.74 6.09 13.32
C SER A 543 5.63 4.88 13.46
N LEU A 544 6.12 4.39 12.32
CA LEU A 544 7.12 3.32 12.20
C LEU A 544 8.54 3.87 11.95
N GLN A 545 8.70 5.20 11.89
CA GLN A 545 9.97 5.89 11.66
C GLN A 545 10.44 6.61 12.92
N VAL A 546 11.71 6.43 13.30
CA VAL A 546 12.34 7.07 14.46
C VAL A 546 13.46 8.06 14.17
N ASN A 547 13.37 9.27 14.74
CA ASN A 547 14.39 10.31 14.59
C ASN A 547 15.29 10.38 15.83
N VAL A 548 16.60 10.21 15.66
CA VAL A 548 17.59 10.25 16.75
C VAL A 548 18.64 11.32 16.45
N ARG A 549 18.99 12.13 17.45
CA ARG A 549 20.00 13.18 17.29
C ARG A 549 21.39 12.59 17.15
N LEU A 550 22.19 13.13 16.23
CA LEU A 550 23.61 12.76 16.11
C LEU A 550 24.49 13.59 17.07
N PRO A 551 25.52 12.99 17.69
CA PRO A 551 26.47 13.67 18.58
C PRO A 551 27.56 14.42 17.78
N LEU A 552 27.16 15.28 16.85
CA LEU A 552 28.10 16.12 16.10
C LEU A 552 28.30 17.46 16.82
N ASN A 553 29.56 17.87 16.92
CA ASN A 553 29.92 19.16 17.51
C ASN A 553 29.46 20.29 16.58
N ALA A 554 28.79 21.29 17.16
CA ALA A 554 28.62 22.57 16.51
C ALA A 554 30.00 23.18 16.23
N SER A 555 30.15 23.93 15.14
CA SER A 555 31.36 24.73 14.96
C SER A 555 31.49 25.69 16.14
N THR A 556 32.68 25.74 16.74
CA THR A 556 33.01 26.69 17.81
C THR A 556 33.35 28.08 17.26
N ASP A 557 33.40 28.22 15.94
CA ASP A 557 33.66 29.50 15.29
C ASP A 557 32.42 30.40 15.31
N SER A 558 32.39 31.28 16.32
CA SER A 558 31.34 32.29 16.50
C SER A 558 31.28 33.35 15.40
N SER A 559 32.21 33.36 14.44
CA SER A 559 32.20 34.29 13.31
C SER A 559 31.34 33.82 12.14
N LEU A 560 30.93 32.55 12.11
CA LEU A 560 30.10 31.97 11.05
C LEU A 560 28.65 32.44 11.14
N THR A 561 28.06 32.73 9.99
CA THR A 561 26.63 32.96 9.85
C THR A 561 25.83 31.65 10.00
N ASP A 562 24.53 31.76 10.27
CA ASP A 562 23.61 30.60 10.29
C ASP A 562 23.66 29.79 8.99
N SER A 563 23.79 30.46 7.84
CA SER A 563 23.90 29.81 6.53
C SER A 563 25.20 29.02 6.38
N GLU A 564 26.32 29.56 6.88
CA GLU A 564 27.62 28.88 6.83
C GLU A 564 27.66 27.70 7.79
N HIS A 565 27.08 27.83 8.99
CA HIS A 565 26.88 26.70 9.90
C HIS A 565 26.04 25.58 9.25
N HIS A 566 24.97 25.95 8.54
CA HIS A 566 24.13 24.99 7.84
C HIS A 566 24.89 24.29 6.71
N ALA A 567 25.62 25.04 5.86
CA ALA A 567 26.44 24.48 4.79
C ALA A 567 27.53 23.53 5.32
N LEU A 568 28.13 23.84 6.47
CA LEU A 568 29.11 22.98 7.13
C LEU A 568 28.47 21.66 7.60
N LEU A 569 27.28 21.71 8.19
CA LEU A 569 26.54 20.51 8.58
C LEU A 569 26.19 19.66 7.35
N ILE A 570 25.79 20.27 6.22
CA ILE A 570 25.54 19.53 4.97
C ILE A 570 26.78 18.74 4.58
N LYS A 571 27.96 19.38 4.50
CA LYS A 571 29.22 18.70 4.17
C LYS A 571 29.52 17.52 5.09
N LYS A 572 29.35 17.70 6.40
CA LYS A 572 29.53 16.65 7.41
C LYS A 572 28.58 15.47 7.20
N LEU A 573 27.31 15.73 6.93
CA LEU A 573 26.30 14.70 6.71
C LEU A 573 26.48 13.98 5.37
N THR A 574 26.85 14.69 4.30
CA THR A 574 27.20 14.10 3.00
C THR A 574 28.38 13.14 3.14
N TRP A 575 29.44 13.55 3.84
CA TRP A 575 30.57 12.66 4.12
C TRP A 575 30.13 11.42 4.92
N LEU A 576 29.27 11.61 5.94
CA LEU A 576 28.75 10.50 6.74
C LEU A 576 27.95 9.52 5.86
N HIS A 577 27.13 10.00 4.92
CA HIS A 577 26.42 9.16 3.95
C HIS A 577 27.38 8.38 3.04
N GLN A 578 28.42 9.03 2.51
CA GLN A 578 29.45 8.36 1.71
C GLN A 578 30.10 7.21 2.46
N GLN A 579 30.44 7.41 3.75
CA GLN A 579 31.02 6.34 4.55
C GLN A 579 30.04 5.18 4.79
N GLN A 580 28.75 5.46 4.99
CA GLN A 580 27.73 4.40 5.10
C GLN A 580 27.64 3.57 3.80
N PHE A 581 27.65 4.21 2.63
CA PHE A 581 27.66 3.49 1.35
C PHE A 581 28.93 2.68 1.13
N ALA A 582 30.10 3.23 1.48
CA ALA A 582 31.38 2.55 1.33
C ALA A 582 31.51 1.31 2.23
N ASP A 583 30.99 1.37 3.45
CA ASP A 583 30.96 0.24 4.38
C ASP A 583 29.93 -0.83 3.94
N GLY A 584 28.85 -0.41 3.28
CA GLY A 584 27.84 -1.31 2.69
C GLY A 584 26.97 -2.06 3.71
N PHE A 585 27.22 -1.86 5.02
CA PHE A 585 26.46 -2.52 6.09
C PHE A 585 25.03 -2.00 6.22
N THR A 586 24.82 -0.70 6.09
CA THR A 586 23.49 -0.06 6.19
C THR A 586 23.49 1.32 5.55
N PHE A 587 22.30 1.90 5.42
CA PHE A 587 22.15 3.32 5.16
C PHE A 587 21.04 3.87 6.05
N VAL A 588 21.37 4.90 6.82
CA VAL A 588 20.44 5.67 7.62
C VAL A 588 20.52 7.13 7.17
N PRO A 589 19.41 7.71 6.65
CA PRO A 589 19.39 9.10 6.22
C PRO A 589 19.65 10.01 7.42
N ALA A 590 20.54 10.95 7.20
CA ALA A 590 20.88 12.00 8.16
C ALA A 590 20.48 13.34 7.57
N PHE A 591 19.83 14.17 8.36
CA PHE A 591 19.23 15.42 7.92
C PHE A 591 19.43 16.51 8.98
N ILE A 592 19.25 17.77 8.56
CA ILE A 592 19.31 18.92 9.46
C ILE A 592 17.88 19.38 9.73
N HIS A 593 17.51 19.47 10.99
CA HIS A 593 16.24 20.03 11.41
C HIS A 593 16.43 20.88 12.66
N ASP A 594 15.87 22.09 12.65
CA ASP A 594 16.07 23.09 13.69
C ASP A 594 17.56 23.28 14.05
N LYS A 595 18.39 23.47 13.00
CA LYS A 595 19.87 23.63 13.08
C LYS A 595 20.62 22.46 13.72
N LYS A 596 19.96 21.32 13.97
CA LYS A 596 20.56 20.14 14.61
C LYS A 596 20.63 18.98 13.62
N PRO A 597 21.67 18.14 13.68
CA PRO A 597 21.78 16.93 12.88
C PRO A 597 21.00 15.78 13.52
N TRP A 598 20.18 15.12 12.72
CA TRP A 598 19.36 13.98 13.10
C TRP A 598 19.58 12.84 12.11
N ILE A 599 19.30 11.62 12.54
CA ILE A 599 19.10 10.47 11.66
C ILE A 599 17.66 10.00 11.74
N ARG A 600 17.13 9.43 10.65
CA ARG A 600 15.83 8.77 10.61
C ARG A 600 15.99 7.29 10.33
N LEU A 601 15.53 6.47 11.26
CA LEU A 601 15.50 5.02 11.18
C LEU A 601 14.06 4.54 10.88
N SER A 602 13.92 3.38 10.25
CA SER A 602 12.62 2.77 9.94
C SER A 602 12.54 1.37 10.52
N ALA A 603 11.52 1.11 11.34
CA ALA A 603 11.20 -0.22 11.84
C ALA A 603 10.27 -0.95 10.87
N GLN A 604 10.52 -2.25 10.68
CA GLN A 604 9.70 -3.08 9.83
C GLN A 604 9.60 -4.52 10.35
N VAL A 605 8.62 -5.30 9.87
CA VAL A 605 8.34 -6.69 10.29
C VAL A 605 9.51 -7.67 10.13
N TYR A 606 10.53 -7.29 9.36
CA TYR A 606 11.75 -8.06 9.16
C TYR A 606 12.90 -7.65 10.08
N ASN A 607 12.75 -6.61 10.89
CA ASN A 607 13.76 -6.16 11.85
C ASN A 607 13.43 -6.68 13.25
N GLY A 608 14.44 -7.00 14.06
CA GLY A 608 14.35 -7.07 15.51
C GLY A 608 15.06 -5.88 16.15
N LEU A 609 15.12 -5.86 17.49
CA LEU A 609 15.83 -4.80 18.22
C LEU A 609 17.35 -4.88 18.03
N SER A 610 17.89 -6.09 17.84
CA SER A 610 19.32 -6.34 17.66
C SER A 610 19.91 -5.61 16.45
N GLU A 611 19.15 -5.44 15.36
CA GLU A 611 19.62 -4.69 14.18
C GLU A 611 19.84 -3.21 14.51
N PHE A 612 19.04 -2.62 15.39
CA PHE A 612 19.20 -1.23 15.83
C PHE A 612 20.34 -1.08 16.84
N GLU A 613 20.59 -2.08 17.68
CA GLU A 613 21.77 -2.13 18.54
C GLU A 613 23.06 -2.20 17.71
N ALA A 614 23.05 -2.99 16.63
CA ALA A 614 24.22 -3.24 15.79
C ALA A 614 24.75 -2.00 15.05
N ILE A 615 23.89 -1.00 14.78
CA ILE A 615 24.32 0.24 14.11
C ILE A 615 24.95 1.28 15.04
N VAL A 616 24.78 1.16 16.36
CA VAL A 616 25.28 2.15 17.32
C VAL A 616 26.80 2.31 17.23
N PRO A 617 27.63 1.25 17.23
CA PRO A 617 29.08 1.39 17.13
C PRO A 617 29.51 2.06 15.82
N LEU A 618 28.86 1.72 14.69
CA LEU A 618 29.12 2.33 13.39
C LEU A 618 28.84 3.83 13.43
N LEU A 619 27.63 4.23 13.82
CA LEU A 619 27.24 5.64 13.87
C LEU A 619 28.11 6.45 14.83
N LYS A 620 28.45 5.88 15.98
CA LYS A 620 29.35 6.51 16.95
C LYS A 620 30.74 6.73 16.37
N GLY A 621 31.31 5.70 15.73
CA GLY A 621 32.62 5.80 15.06
C GLY A 621 32.63 6.83 13.93
N LEU A 622 31.58 6.88 13.11
CA LEU A 622 31.44 7.89 12.06
C LEU A 622 31.33 9.30 12.64
N CYS A 623 30.53 9.52 13.70
CA CYS A 623 30.42 10.83 14.36
C CYS A 623 31.75 11.27 15.00
N GLU A 624 32.49 10.35 15.62
CA GLU A 624 33.81 10.64 16.18
C GLU A 624 34.81 11.08 15.10
N ARG A 625 34.78 10.45 13.91
CA ARG A 625 35.58 10.85 12.75
C ARG A 625 35.17 12.21 12.20
N VAL A 626 33.86 12.45 12.06
CA VAL A 626 33.35 13.77 11.65
C VAL A 626 33.83 14.86 12.61
N ASN A 627 33.78 14.61 13.92
CA ASN A 627 34.22 15.56 14.94
C ASN A 627 35.74 15.78 14.96
N LYS A 628 36.54 14.87 14.41
CA LYS A 628 38.01 15.00 14.24
C LYS A 628 38.41 15.75 12.96
N GLY A 629 37.48 15.98 12.04
CA GLY A 629 37.75 16.70 10.79
C GLY A 629 37.96 15.82 9.57
N ASP A 630 37.71 14.50 9.63
CA ASP A 630 37.91 13.59 8.48
C ASP A 630 37.10 13.97 7.22
N TRP A 631 36.08 14.80 7.36
CA TRP A 631 35.26 15.32 6.25
C TRP A 631 35.93 16.47 5.49
N GLU A 632 37.04 17.03 6.00
CA GLU A 632 37.79 18.13 5.39
C GLU A 632 38.78 17.64 4.31
N GLU A 633 39.15 16.36 4.33
CA GLU A 633 40.25 15.82 3.51
C GLU A 633 39.91 15.58 2.02
N LYS A 634 38.66 15.79 1.58
CA LYS A 634 38.29 15.65 0.16
C LYS A 634 37.28 16.71 -0.29
N ASP A 635 37.57 17.33 -1.44
CA ASP A 635 36.62 18.19 -2.13
C ASP A 635 35.41 17.35 -2.59
N PRO A 636 34.17 17.69 -2.15
CA PRO A 636 32.96 16.99 -2.57
C PRO A 636 32.79 16.90 -4.09
N GLU A 637 33.33 17.87 -4.86
CA GLU A 637 33.28 17.85 -6.33
C GLU A 637 34.24 16.83 -6.97
N GLU A 638 35.36 16.50 -6.33
CA GLU A 638 36.30 15.50 -6.85
C GLU A 638 35.79 14.08 -6.62
N VAL A 639 35.20 13.80 -5.45
CA VAL A 639 34.65 12.46 -5.12
C VAL A 639 33.40 12.14 -5.93
N ALA A 640 32.50 13.11 -6.14
CA ALA A 640 31.30 12.91 -6.95
C ALA A 640 31.63 12.66 -8.44
N LYS A 641 32.75 13.21 -8.94
CA LYS A 641 33.26 12.95 -10.30
C LYS A 641 33.95 11.59 -10.43
N GLU A 642 34.65 11.13 -9.39
CA GLU A 642 35.30 9.81 -9.38
C GLU A 642 34.30 8.65 -9.28
N GLU A 643 33.17 8.83 -8.57
CA GLU A 643 32.19 7.75 -8.32
C GLU A 643 30.88 7.87 -9.12
N GLY A 644 30.62 8.99 -9.80
CA GLY A 644 29.45 9.16 -10.67
C GLY A 644 28.10 9.26 -9.95
N VAL A 645 28.08 9.62 -8.66
CA VAL A 645 26.87 9.70 -7.82
C VAL A 645 26.64 11.13 -7.31
N ASP A 646 25.51 11.73 -7.67
CA ASP A 646 25.03 13.03 -7.13
C ASP A 646 24.32 12.78 -5.77
N LEU A 647 25.07 12.91 -4.68
CA LEU A 647 24.65 12.58 -3.30
C LEU A 647 23.89 13.71 -2.58
N VAL A 648 23.61 14.85 -3.23
CA VAL A 648 23.18 16.09 -2.57
C VAL A 648 21.66 16.36 -2.67
N LYS A 649 20.85 15.41 -3.17
CA LYS A 649 19.44 15.68 -3.53
C LYS A 649 18.33 14.97 -2.75
N GLU A 650 18.61 14.33 -1.61
CA GLU A 650 17.55 13.78 -0.74
C GLU A 650 17.38 14.52 0.59
#